data_AF-A0A1W9RG95-F1
#
_entry.id   AF-A0A1W9RG95-F1
#
_cell.length_a   1.000
_cell.length_b   1.000
_cell.length_c   1.000
_cell.angle_alpha   90.00
_cell.angle_beta   90.00
_cell.angle_gamma   90.00
#
_symmetry.space_group_name_H-M   'P 1'
#
loop_
_entity.id
_entity.type
_entity.pdbx_description
1 polymer ?
#
loop_
_entity_poly.entity_id
_entity_poly.type
_entity_poly.pdbx_seq_one_letter_code
_entity_poly.pdbx_strand_id
1 'polypeptide(L)'
;MSKKIFFALITMMVFVVLVTQAQSPQKDTANKTQLLLLKRKFAHEFDRQKQAAMNWAKSRNYRARFILKGGKIIEIQDVKNGFPRYYATDNLDAAKTVSADDVWPGGTAGLALTGNNVIVGEWDGGGVRSSHQELNGRVVQMDNAPQTSSHSTHVAGTMIASGVVADAKGMAGEATLHAYEWNDDEAEMADAAVNGLLISNHSYSYITGWIYGFRGDNRWVWFGDSAISQTEDYSFGFYSNQSQQWDEIAYNAPYYLIVKSAGNDRNDEGAAPGEEHWIWDNNENNWVLSTTTREPDGGADGFDCIPGGAAIGKNVLTIGAIQDIPDGYSQPSDVVMTEFSSWGPADDGRIKPDIVANGYSLYSCDDDNDTDYIRYSGTSMATPNTAGSLVLLQQHYKNTHSGTPMRSATLKALVIHTADEAGAWPGPDYSFGWGVLNVRKAAEVISADVQDTCIIQEMTLNEGDSTSLFVQSEGTQPLRVTIAWTDPPGNVGQPQLNPRTPMLINDLDLRVIDLNGGAVYKPWKLSPDNPELPAITGNNNVDTEEQVLIETPGLGNYRIVVRHSGQLQDYSQNFSIIITGAICQHECIPPYVKVGEVSGVAGDTIEVPIFIEQNSDSIDAFGFKFHYCNDKLAYLGVKRDELTYEFDFLDGHENTPGVVNIGGFDPVAIDTNSSGTLLRVILLVEQCGEGESYQLNLSNLTDDITNLNNCSGTFSCQAACDLGDPNMDGDITPGDALCIFQTYLQGGTPPAGECDTECAILAGDANCDNDISPGDALIVFQAYLNGLTLPLDCPPGGSIAKNKPSVSLELVALPIEESNEFKIGIRSDQSVNMQVFGLDFGYSDDVLEFISADPGNHLSAWQAVGAYEVLSGVLRIGGFHDEASKISKGENLFVLTFRFKNEKKDEVDCWIYNLNGDISGNGVETFSFNKKSNPREEVNANNGLLMYRLKQNFPNPFNLKTEIFYEIPEATQVAIKIYNINGQVIKTLVNKSQQPGSYQILWDGKDESGHDVGSGLYFFNIETAKFNRMRKMTLIK
;
A
#
# COMPACT_ATOMS: atom_id res chain seq x y z
N MET A 1 -66.20 19.70 -22.57
CA MET A 1 -65.40 20.11 -23.75
C MET A 1 -64.03 19.44 -23.62
N SER A 2 -63.84 18.29 -24.26
CA SER A 2 -63.08 18.12 -25.53
C SER A 2 -61.56 18.25 -25.34
N LYS A 3 -60.83 17.11 -25.21
CA LYS A 3 -59.86 16.54 -26.20
C LYS A 3 -58.52 17.31 -26.24
N LYS A 4 -57.30 16.76 -26.31
CA LYS A 4 -56.66 15.46 -26.65
C LYS A 4 -55.14 15.71 -26.38
N ILE A 5 -54.36 14.83 -25.74
CA ILE A 5 -53.65 13.64 -26.27
C ILE A 5 -52.45 13.95 -27.22
N PHE A 6 -51.24 13.65 -26.70
CA PHE A 6 -50.10 12.87 -27.29
C PHE A 6 -48.88 13.50 -28.00
N PHE A 7 -47.73 12.92 -27.58
CA PHE A 7 -46.47 12.56 -28.29
C PHE A 7 -45.41 13.64 -28.56
N ALA A 8 -44.10 13.39 -28.60
CA ALA A 8 -43.12 12.45 -27.98
C ALA A 8 -41.83 12.61 -28.83
N LEU A 9 -40.67 12.67 -28.15
CA LEU A 9 -39.31 12.22 -28.55
C LEU A 9 -38.81 12.41 -29.99
N ILE A 10 -37.69 13.14 -30.15
CA ILE A 10 -36.52 12.73 -30.96
C ILE A 10 -35.22 13.23 -30.29
N THR A 11 -34.30 12.29 -30.14
CA THR A 11 -32.89 12.28 -29.67
C THR A 11 -31.90 12.99 -30.62
N MET A 12 -30.70 13.36 -30.13
CA MET A 12 -29.37 12.93 -30.65
C MET A 12 -28.21 13.89 -30.28
N MET A 13 -27.14 13.32 -29.69
CA MET A 13 -25.82 13.89 -29.37
C MET A 13 -25.09 14.45 -30.62
N VAL A 14 -24.16 15.42 -30.43
CA VAL A 14 -22.75 15.39 -30.89
C VAL A 14 -21.94 16.47 -30.16
N PHE A 15 -20.79 16.08 -29.60
CA PHE A 15 -19.71 16.88 -29.01
C PHE A 15 -18.78 17.46 -30.10
N VAL A 16 -18.43 18.75 -30.06
CA VAL A 16 -17.13 19.30 -30.56
C VAL A 16 -16.75 20.54 -29.73
N VAL A 17 -15.53 20.52 -29.17
CA VAL A 17 -14.86 21.59 -28.41
C VAL A 17 -14.19 22.61 -29.36
N LEU A 18 -14.20 23.91 -29.01
CA LEU A 18 -13.11 24.87 -29.28
C LEU A 18 -13.28 26.17 -28.43
N VAL A 19 -12.15 26.67 -27.90
CA VAL A 19 -11.98 27.71 -26.85
C VAL A 19 -11.81 29.13 -27.42
N THR A 20 -12.18 30.19 -26.67
CA THR A 20 -11.37 31.45 -26.45
C THR A 20 -11.99 32.41 -25.40
N GLN A 21 -11.12 33.12 -24.64
CA GLN A 21 -11.33 33.97 -23.43
C GLN A 21 -11.59 35.48 -23.71
N ALA A 22 -12.12 36.25 -22.72
CA ALA A 22 -11.55 37.52 -22.16
C ALA A 22 -12.48 38.30 -21.15
N GLN A 23 -11.87 39.04 -20.20
CA GLN A 23 -12.41 39.73 -18.98
C GLN A 23 -12.97 41.19 -19.13
N SER A 24 -13.65 41.65 -18.05
CA SER A 24 -14.33 42.94 -17.63
C SER A 24 -13.46 44.26 -17.55
N PRO A 25 -13.86 45.53 -17.14
CA PRO A 25 -14.87 45.97 -16.10
C PRO A 25 -15.52 47.43 -16.07
N GLN A 26 -16.50 47.61 -15.14
CA GLN A 26 -16.88 48.74 -14.21
C GLN A 26 -17.53 50.12 -14.61
N LYS A 27 -18.60 50.52 -13.88
CA LYS A 27 -18.71 51.84 -13.19
C LYS A 27 -19.77 51.92 -12.06
N ASP A 28 -19.32 52.40 -10.90
CA ASP A 28 -20.03 52.71 -9.65
C ASP A 28 -19.51 54.09 -9.20
N THR A 29 -20.33 55.09 -8.82
CA THR A 29 -19.77 56.46 -8.59
C THR A 29 -20.47 57.41 -7.61
N ALA A 30 -21.59 57.07 -6.96
CA ALA A 30 -22.22 58.04 -6.04
C ALA A 30 -21.77 57.94 -4.57
N ASN A 31 -21.43 56.75 -4.03
CA ASN A 31 -20.81 56.63 -2.69
C ASN A 31 -19.28 56.56 -2.69
N LYS A 32 -18.69 56.33 -3.88
CA LYS A 32 -17.23 56.22 -4.08
C LYS A 32 -16.49 57.51 -3.73
N THR A 33 -17.10 58.68 -3.94
CA THR A 33 -16.46 59.99 -3.73
C THR A 33 -16.33 60.35 -2.24
N GLN A 34 -17.33 60.01 -1.41
CA GLN A 34 -17.30 60.25 0.04
C GLN A 34 -16.33 59.27 0.74
N LEU A 35 -16.29 58.02 0.26
CA LEU A 35 -15.29 57.00 0.66
C LEU A 35 -13.88 57.33 0.16
N LEU A 36 -13.70 57.91 -1.03
CA LEU A 36 -12.39 58.38 -1.53
C LEU A 36 -11.87 59.60 -0.76
N LEU A 37 -12.76 60.47 -0.25
CA LEU A 37 -12.40 61.60 0.61
C LEU A 37 -12.03 61.16 2.04
N LEU A 38 -12.74 60.19 2.63
CA LEU A 38 -12.35 59.55 3.89
C LEU A 38 -11.06 58.74 3.75
N LYS A 39 -10.91 57.97 2.66
CA LYS A 39 -9.67 57.26 2.31
C LYS A 39 -8.48 58.23 2.19
N ARG A 40 -8.63 59.35 1.49
CA ARG A 40 -7.56 60.36 1.39
C ARG A 40 -7.27 61.03 2.73
N LYS A 41 -8.29 61.27 3.55
CA LYS A 41 -8.13 61.81 4.91
C LYS A 41 -7.32 60.84 5.79
N PHE A 42 -7.72 59.58 5.86
CA PHE A 42 -7.07 58.56 6.69
C PHE A 42 -5.70 58.13 6.17
N ALA A 43 -5.49 58.05 4.86
CA ALA A 43 -4.16 57.79 4.30
C ALA A 43 -3.18 58.93 4.62
N HIS A 44 -3.61 60.20 4.53
CA HIS A 44 -2.77 61.33 4.93
C HIS A 44 -2.53 61.40 6.45
N GLU A 45 -3.51 61.00 7.26
CA GLU A 45 -3.40 60.92 8.72
C GLU A 45 -2.44 59.81 9.14
N PHE A 46 -2.51 58.65 8.49
CA PHE A 46 -1.61 57.52 8.65
C PHE A 46 -0.17 57.84 8.21
N ASP A 47 0.03 58.41 7.02
CA ASP A 47 1.37 58.79 6.53
C ASP A 47 2.02 59.85 7.44
N ARG A 48 1.23 60.79 7.98
CA ARG A 48 1.71 61.81 8.93
C ARG A 48 2.06 61.21 10.28
N GLN A 49 1.27 60.27 10.80
CA GLN A 49 1.54 59.57 12.08
C GLN A 49 2.74 58.62 11.95
N LYS A 50 2.86 57.89 10.85
CA LYS A 50 3.99 57.00 10.56
C LYS A 50 5.30 57.77 10.36
N GLN A 51 5.29 58.89 9.62
CA GLN A 51 6.47 59.78 9.53
C GLN A 51 6.82 60.43 10.87
N ALA A 52 5.84 60.80 11.69
CA ALA A 52 6.07 61.34 13.03
C ALA A 52 6.69 60.29 13.96
N ALA A 53 6.23 59.03 13.94
CA ALA A 53 6.79 57.92 14.70
C ALA A 53 8.22 57.57 14.23
N MET A 54 8.47 57.57 12.92
CA MET A 54 9.82 57.35 12.36
C MET A 54 10.80 58.48 12.71
N ASN A 55 10.37 59.75 12.65
CA ASN A 55 11.20 60.90 13.05
C ASN A 55 11.38 60.98 14.57
N TRP A 56 10.38 60.60 15.36
CA TRP A 56 10.47 60.47 16.82
C TRP A 56 11.53 59.42 17.20
N ALA A 57 11.52 58.25 16.53
CA ALA A 57 12.51 57.20 16.76
C ALA A 57 13.93 57.67 16.36
N LYS A 58 14.08 58.31 15.20
CA LYS A 58 15.37 58.82 14.69
C LYS A 58 15.97 59.94 15.56
N SER A 59 15.14 60.83 16.10
CA SER A 59 15.58 61.96 16.94
C SER A 59 15.94 61.58 18.38
N ARG A 60 15.52 60.40 18.84
CA ARG A 60 15.78 59.88 20.20
C ARG A 60 16.66 58.62 20.21
N ASN A 61 17.23 58.28 19.05
CA ASN A 61 18.13 57.15 18.85
C ASN A 61 17.49 55.77 19.15
N TYR A 62 16.17 55.64 18.97
CA TYR A 62 15.46 54.35 18.97
C TYR A 62 15.49 53.74 17.58
N ARG A 63 15.59 52.40 17.49
CA ARG A 63 15.68 51.68 16.22
C ARG A 63 14.29 51.59 15.59
N ALA A 64 14.10 52.26 14.44
CA ALA A 64 12.79 52.32 13.76
C ALA A 64 12.41 51.00 13.06
N ARG A 65 13.42 50.24 12.62
CA ARG A 65 13.29 48.90 12.04
C ARG A 65 14.56 48.13 12.35
N PHE A 66 14.44 46.95 12.92
CA PHE A 66 15.60 46.11 13.24
C PHE A 66 15.19 44.65 13.39
N ILE A 67 16.18 43.77 13.26
CA ILE A 67 16.05 42.33 13.41
C ILE A 67 16.70 41.98 14.75
N LEU A 68 15.97 41.28 15.62
CA LEU A 68 16.51 40.77 16.89
C LEU A 68 17.43 39.57 16.63
N LYS A 69 18.25 39.23 17.62
CA LYS A 69 19.00 37.97 17.59
C LYS A 69 17.96 36.84 17.76
N GLY A 70 17.78 36.00 16.74
CA GLY A 70 16.61 35.10 16.59
C GLY A 70 15.63 35.50 15.48
N GLY A 71 16.01 36.38 14.54
CA GLY A 71 15.29 36.58 13.27
C GLY A 71 14.02 37.46 13.33
N LYS A 72 13.43 37.69 14.52
CA LYS A 72 12.22 38.51 14.69
C LYS A 72 12.40 39.94 14.15
N ILE A 73 11.63 40.31 13.13
CA ILE A 73 11.62 41.66 12.53
C ILE A 73 10.69 42.56 13.35
N ILE A 74 11.21 43.70 13.81
CA ILE A 74 10.50 44.65 14.67
C ILE A 74 10.51 46.03 13.99
N GLU A 75 9.32 46.58 13.66
CA GLU A 75 9.14 47.90 13.02
C GLU A 75 8.13 48.79 13.76
N ILE A 76 8.49 50.05 14.01
CA ILE A 76 7.69 51.01 14.79
C ILE A 76 6.47 51.52 14.00
N GLN A 77 5.28 51.43 14.59
CA GLN A 77 4.00 51.80 13.94
C GLN A 77 3.44 53.13 14.45
N ASP A 78 3.56 53.42 15.74
CA ASP A 78 3.04 54.65 16.36
C ASP A 78 3.73 54.95 17.70
N VAL A 79 3.63 56.18 18.20
CA VAL A 79 4.10 56.61 19.52
C VAL A 79 2.95 57.24 20.28
N LYS A 80 2.36 56.48 21.20
CA LYS A 80 1.23 56.94 22.02
C LYS A 80 1.70 57.15 23.46
N ASN A 81 1.47 58.33 24.02
CA ASN A 81 1.90 58.70 25.38
C ASN A 81 3.41 58.54 25.64
N GLY A 82 4.25 58.72 24.62
CA GLY A 82 5.70 58.54 24.71
C GLY A 82 6.18 57.09 24.60
N PHE A 83 5.28 56.12 24.43
CA PHE A 83 5.60 54.71 24.23
C PHE A 83 5.58 54.33 22.74
N PRO A 84 6.68 53.78 22.18
CA PRO A 84 6.71 53.27 20.80
C PRO A 84 6.01 51.91 20.71
N ARG A 85 5.14 51.72 19.70
CA ARG A 85 4.42 50.46 19.43
C ARG A 85 4.96 49.76 18.17
N TYR A 86 5.10 48.44 18.21
CA TYR A 86 5.66 47.56 17.17
C TYR A 86 4.69 46.37 16.88
N TYR A 87 4.83 45.61 15.77
CA TYR A 87 4.01 44.41 15.40
C TYR A 87 4.78 43.04 15.49
N ALA A 88 4.07 41.88 15.58
CA ALA A 88 4.57 40.45 15.55
C ALA A 88 3.45 39.36 15.20
N THR A 89 3.86 38.07 14.95
CA THR A 89 3.44 36.88 14.09
C THR A 89 2.18 36.01 14.34
N ASP A 90 1.75 35.12 13.42
CA ASP A 90 0.37 34.67 13.01
C ASP A 90 0.07 33.12 12.94
N ASN A 91 -1.18 32.65 12.70
CA ASN A 91 -1.57 31.20 12.61
C ASN A 91 -0.82 30.42 11.52
N LEU A 92 -0.40 31.14 10.47
CA LEU A 92 0.43 30.59 9.42
C LEU A 92 1.74 30.01 9.98
N ASP A 93 2.28 30.57 11.07
CA ASP A 93 3.48 30.03 11.71
C ASP A 93 3.21 28.75 12.51
N ALA A 94 1.97 28.56 12.99
CA ALA A 94 1.53 27.29 13.57
C ALA A 94 1.48 26.18 12.49
N ALA A 95 0.97 26.50 11.30
CA ALA A 95 0.97 25.59 10.15
C ALA A 95 2.39 25.19 9.72
N LYS A 96 3.32 26.14 9.67
CA LYS A 96 4.75 25.88 9.38
C LYS A 96 5.42 25.02 10.45
N THR A 97 5.08 25.27 11.72
CA THR A 97 5.65 24.51 12.85
C THR A 97 5.38 23.02 12.70
N VAL A 98 4.18 22.65 12.21
CA VAL A 98 3.79 21.26 11.99
C VAL A 98 3.88 20.80 10.53
N SER A 99 4.45 21.63 9.65
CA SER A 99 4.54 21.40 8.20
C SER A 99 3.20 21.13 7.50
N ALA A 100 2.09 21.67 8.02
CA ALA A 100 0.77 21.57 7.38
C ALA A 100 0.68 22.44 6.11
N ASP A 101 1.39 23.57 6.08
CA ASP A 101 1.44 24.47 4.93
C ASP A 101 2.10 23.83 3.69
N ASP A 102 3.03 22.89 3.93
CA ASP A 102 3.72 22.15 2.88
C ASP A 102 2.80 21.23 2.08
N VAL A 103 1.69 20.77 2.66
CA VAL A 103 0.72 19.87 1.99
C VAL A 103 -0.47 20.60 1.38
N TRP A 104 -0.63 21.90 1.66
CA TRP A 104 -1.70 22.74 1.10
C TRP A 104 -1.59 22.95 -0.43
N PRO A 105 -2.62 23.51 -1.09
CA PRO A 105 -2.52 23.93 -2.48
C PRO A 105 -1.36 24.92 -2.70
N GLY A 106 -0.41 24.54 -3.54
CA GLY A 106 0.81 25.31 -3.80
C GLY A 106 1.94 25.10 -2.78
N GLY A 107 1.73 24.25 -1.77
CA GLY A 107 2.76 23.78 -0.85
C GLY A 107 3.80 22.89 -1.52
N THR A 108 4.94 22.70 -0.87
CA THR A 108 6.10 22.05 -1.50
C THR A 108 5.95 20.53 -1.67
N ALA A 109 5.03 19.88 -0.96
CA ALA A 109 4.71 18.46 -1.14
C ALA A 109 3.84 18.19 -2.38
N GLY A 110 3.19 19.21 -2.94
CA GLY A 110 2.40 19.07 -4.17
C GLY A 110 1.08 18.30 -4.04
N LEU A 111 0.62 18.02 -2.82
CA LEU A 111 -0.57 17.21 -2.53
C LEU A 111 -1.90 18.00 -2.60
N ALA A 112 -1.84 19.32 -2.39
CA ALA A 112 -3.00 20.21 -2.43
C ALA A 112 -4.15 19.83 -1.49
N LEU A 113 -3.83 19.39 -0.27
CA LEU A 113 -4.78 19.00 0.76
C LEU A 113 -5.45 20.23 1.40
N THR A 114 -6.76 20.15 1.64
CA THR A 114 -7.59 21.27 2.14
C THR A 114 -8.52 20.87 3.28
N GLY A 115 -8.71 19.58 3.52
CA GLY A 115 -9.72 19.02 4.42
C GLY A 115 -11.11 18.89 3.80
N ASN A 116 -11.25 19.14 2.50
CA ASN A 116 -12.53 19.00 1.81
C ASN A 116 -13.14 17.60 1.99
N ASN A 117 -14.46 17.52 2.19
CA ASN A 117 -15.22 16.30 2.48
C ASN A 117 -14.79 15.54 3.74
N VAL A 118 -14.16 16.21 4.70
CA VAL A 118 -13.89 15.69 6.03
C VAL A 118 -14.59 16.56 7.07
N ILE A 119 -15.23 15.91 8.03
CA ILE A 119 -15.89 16.54 9.17
C ILE A 119 -14.99 16.35 10.39
N VAL A 120 -14.77 17.42 11.14
CA VAL A 120 -14.09 17.40 12.44
C VAL A 120 -15.06 17.84 13.53
N GLY A 121 -14.96 17.22 14.70
CA GLY A 121 -15.77 17.56 15.88
C GLY A 121 -15.02 18.51 16.83
N GLU A 122 -15.75 19.39 17.49
CA GLU A 122 -15.22 20.26 18.54
C GLU A 122 -16.16 20.27 19.74
N TRP A 123 -15.61 19.95 20.91
CA TRP A 123 -16.25 20.18 22.20
C TRP A 123 -15.49 21.28 22.92
N ASP A 124 -16.20 22.30 23.38
CA ASP A 124 -15.60 23.47 24.00
C ASP A 124 -16.60 24.24 24.90
N GLY A 125 -16.16 25.28 25.59
CA GLY A 125 -16.93 25.96 26.65
C GLY A 125 -18.11 26.81 26.20
N GLY A 126 -18.47 26.80 24.91
CA GLY A 126 -19.61 27.53 24.38
C GLY A 126 -19.77 27.35 22.87
N GLY A 127 -20.73 28.08 22.29
CA GLY A 127 -21.03 27.97 20.87
C GLY A 127 -19.96 28.62 19.98
N VAL A 128 -19.76 28.06 18.79
CA VAL A 128 -18.89 28.68 17.78
C VAL A 128 -19.64 29.79 17.07
N ARG A 129 -18.99 30.94 16.85
CA ARG A 129 -19.55 32.03 16.06
C ARG A 129 -19.55 31.71 14.57
N SER A 130 -20.47 30.84 14.16
CA SER A 130 -20.58 30.30 12.80
C SER A 130 -20.77 31.36 11.71
N SER A 131 -21.22 32.57 12.04
CA SER A 131 -21.34 33.68 11.08
C SER A 131 -20.01 34.39 10.77
N HIS A 132 -18.93 34.08 11.50
CA HIS A 132 -17.61 34.65 11.25
C HIS A 132 -17.17 34.43 9.80
N GLN A 133 -16.54 35.43 9.17
CA GLN A 133 -16.23 35.39 7.74
C GLN A 133 -15.36 34.20 7.32
N GLU A 134 -14.57 33.68 8.25
CA GLU A 134 -13.74 32.49 8.05
C GLU A 134 -14.51 31.16 8.11
N LEU A 135 -15.66 31.14 8.78
CA LEU A 135 -16.37 29.92 9.20
C LEU A 135 -17.74 29.76 8.54
N ASN A 136 -18.26 30.84 7.96
CA ASN A 136 -19.61 30.93 7.42
C ASN A 136 -19.94 29.79 6.44
N GLY A 137 -20.99 29.03 6.78
CA GLY A 137 -21.50 27.91 5.99
C GLY A 137 -20.78 26.57 6.19
N ARG A 138 -19.80 26.50 7.09
CA ARG A 138 -19.01 25.27 7.37
C ARG A 138 -19.01 24.83 8.82
N VAL A 139 -19.72 25.54 9.69
CA VAL A 139 -19.92 25.17 11.11
C VAL A 139 -21.37 24.82 11.34
N VAL A 140 -21.62 23.67 11.95
CA VAL A 140 -22.93 23.23 12.42
C VAL A 140 -22.85 23.05 13.94
N GLN A 141 -23.59 23.86 14.69
CA GLN A 141 -23.78 23.62 16.13
C GLN A 141 -24.77 22.46 16.28
N MET A 142 -24.34 21.39 16.93
CA MET A 142 -25.08 20.12 17.02
C MET A 142 -25.98 20.05 18.25
N ASP A 143 -25.68 20.84 19.28
CA ASP A 143 -26.37 20.94 20.55
C ASP A 143 -26.88 22.38 20.81
N ASN A 144 -27.37 22.64 22.02
CA ASN A 144 -27.91 23.95 22.41
C ASN A 144 -26.90 24.78 23.22
N ALA A 145 -25.96 25.43 22.54
CA ALA A 145 -25.09 26.39 23.17
C ALA A 145 -25.82 27.74 23.47
N PRO A 146 -25.85 28.24 24.72
CA PRO A 146 -26.62 29.42 25.09
C PRO A 146 -26.02 30.72 24.57
N GLN A 147 -24.70 30.78 24.39
CA GLN A 147 -23.95 31.95 23.90
C GLN A 147 -22.73 31.49 23.09
N THR A 148 -22.23 32.37 22.23
CA THR A 148 -20.93 32.16 21.60
C THR A 148 -19.80 32.31 22.60
N SER A 149 -18.69 31.65 22.33
CA SER A 149 -17.46 31.73 23.11
C SER A 149 -16.29 32.15 22.22
N SER A 150 -15.51 33.11 22.70
CA SER A 150 -14.24 33.52 22.09
C SER A 150 -13.28 32.33 21.99
N HIS A 151 -13.18 31.51 23.05
CA HIS A 151 -12.30 30.34 23.08
C HIS A 151 -12.69 29.32 22.00
N SER A 152 -13.96 28.92 21.96
CA SER A 152 -14.48 27.95 20.99
C SER A 152 -14.37 28.49 19.55
N THR A 153 -14.66 29.77 19.34
CA THR A 153 -14.48 30.40 18.01
C THR A 153 -13.02 30.43 17.56
N HIS A 154 -12.07 30.62 18.49
CA HIS A 154 -10.64 30.61 18.23
C HIS A 154 -10.13 29.21 17.88
N VAL A 155 -10.57 28.20 18.64
CA VAL A 155 -10.31 26.76 18.41
C VAL A 155 -10.85 26.33 17.04
N ALA A 156 -12.11 26.62 16.73
CA ALA A 156 -12.73 26.39 15.42
C ALA A 156 -11.94 27.04 14.27
N GLY A 157 -11.54 28.30 14.44
CA GLY A 157 -10.74 29.03 13.45
C GLY A 157 -9.38 28.39 13.21
N THR A 158 -8.73 27.90 14.28
CA THR A 158 -7.40 27.26 14.17
C THR A 158 -7.47 25.99 13.34
N MET A 159 -8.56 25.20 13.48
CA MET A 159 -8.78 24.01 12.67
C MET A 159 -9.18 24.34 11.23
N ILE A 160 -10.21 25.18 11.03
CA ILE A 160 -10.92 25.22 9.74
C ILE A 160 -11.07 26.60 9.11
N ALA A 161 -10.47 27.68 9.62
CA ALA A 161 -10.60 29.01 9.00
C ALA A 161 -10.18 29.00 7.52
N SER A 162 -11.02 29.56 6.65
CA SER A 162 -10.82 29.51 5.19
C SER A 162 -9.58 30.24 4.69
N GLY A 163 -9.06 31.20 5.48
CA GLY A 163 -7.95 32.07 5.11
C GLY A 163 -8.40 33.32 4.34
N VAL A 164 -9.59 33.88 4.64
CA VAL A 164 -9.98 35.22 4.17
C VAL A 164 -8.93 36.24 4.62
N VAL A 165 -8.51 36.13 5.88
CA VAL A 165 -7.27 36.69 6.39
C VAL A 165 -6.21 35.58 6.36
N ALA A 166 -5.23 35.72 5.47
CA ALA A 166 -4.20 34.70 5.22
C ALA A 166 -3.47 34.26 6.49
N ASP A 167 -3.20 35.22 7.38
CA ASP A 167 -2.51 35.04 8.65
C ASP A 167 -3.33 34.25 9.68
N ALA A 168 -4.65 34.17 9.51
CA ALA A 168 -5.57 33.44 10.39
C ALA A 168 -6.08 32.13 9.76
N LYS A 169 -5.51 31.71 8.62
CA LYS A 169 -5.92 30.48 7.92
C LYS A 169 -5.75 29.28 8.86
N GLY A 170 -6.78 28.45 8.96
CA GLY A 170 -6.74 27.21 9.73
C GLY A 170 -6.07 26.08 8.94
N MET A 171 -5.75 24.99 9.64
CA MET A 171 -5.01 23.87 9.05
C MET A 171 -5.77 23.20 7.90
N ALA A 172 -7.08 23.02 8.04
CA ALA A 172 -7.99 22.41 7.08
C ALA A 172 -9.06 23.40 6.60
N GLY A 173 -8.64 24.39 5.81
CA GLY A 173 -9.47 25.53 5.41
C GLY A 173 -10.73 25.22 4.58
N GLU A 174 -10.95 23.98 4.13
CA GLU A 174 -12.18 23.53 3.45
C GLU A 174 -12.94 22.43 4.21
N ALA A 175 -12.49 22.05 5.41
CA ALA A 175 -13.22 21.10 6.25
C ALA A 175 -14.52 21.70 6.81
N THR A 176 -15.41 20.82 7.25
CA THR A 176 -16.66 21.16 7.96
C THR A 176 -16.49 20.82 9.44
N LEU A 177 -17.09 21.62 10.32
CA LEU A 177 -17.02 21.48 11.76
C LEU A 177 -18.39 21.16 12.34
N HIS A 178 -18.46 20.11 13.16
CA HIS A 178 -19.57 19.86 14.08
C HIS A 178 -19.15 20.36 15.46
N ALA A 179 -19.82 21.41 15.95
CA ALA A 179 -19.50 22.05 17.23
C ALA A 179 -20.52 21.64 18.31
N TYR A 180 -20.00 21.43 19.52
CA TYR A 180 -20.73 21.03 20.72
C TYR A 180 -20.27 21.89 21.90
N GLU A 181 -21.18 22.24 22.81
CA GLU A 181 -20.81 22.72 24.13
C GLU A 181 -20.35 21.51 24.96
N TRP A 182 -19.36 21.69 25.85
CA TRP A 182 -18.76 20.64 26.68
C TRP A 182 -19.70 20.04 27.78
N ASN A 183 -21.00 20.02 27.54
CA ASN A 183 -21.99 19.39 28.41
C ASN A 183 -22.39 18.05 27.78
N ASP A 184 -22.21 16.93 28.50
CA ASP A 184 -22.60 15.57 28.04
C ASP A 184 -21.65 14.96 26.98
N ASP A 185 -20.38 15.38 26.97
CA ASP A 185 -19.33 14.97 26.02
C ASP A 185 -19.33 13.47 25.72
N GLU A 186 -19.33 12.61 26.75
CA GLU A 186 -19.20 11.17 26.55
C GLU A 186 -20.36 10.61 25.71
N ALA A 187 -21.58 11.08 25.93
CA ALA A 187 -22.75 10.65 25.16
C ALA A 187 -22.72 11.19 23.73
N GLU A 188 -22.35 12.46 23.57
CA GLU A 188 -22.30 13.13 22.27
C GLU A 188 -21.16 12.61 21.39
N MET A 189 -19.99 12.35 21.96
CA MET A 189 -18.87 11.72 21.26
C MET A 189 -19.26 10.32 20.76
N ALA A 190 -19.93 9.53 21.60
CA ALA A 190 -20.40 8.20 21.21
C ALA A 190 -21.39 8.29 20.04
N ASP A 191 -22.35 9.21 20.08
CA ASP A 191 -23.30 9.44 18.98
C ASP A 191 -22.60 9.95 17.71
N ALA A 192 -21.67 10.90 17.84
CA ALA A 192 -20.92 11.44 16.71
C ALA A 192 -20.05 10.36 16.03
N ALA A 193 -19.38 9.52 16.82
CA ALA A 193 -18.58 8.41 16.31
C ALA A 193 -19.44 7.36 15.58
N VAL A 194 -20.62 7.02 16.12
CA VAL A 194 -21.61 6.15 15.44
C VAL A 194 -22.04 6.73 14.09
N ASN A 195 -22.15 8.07 14.00
CA ASN A 195 -22.49 8.77 12.77
C ASN A 195 -21.27 9.02 11.85
N GLY A 196 -20.12 8.39 12.12
CA GLY A 196 -18.95 8.37 11.24
C GLY A 196 -17.96 9.51 11.44
N LEU A 197 -17.98 10.19 12.60
CA LEU A 197 -16.95 11.17 12.95
C LEU A 197 -15.60 10.46 13.13
N LEU A 198 -14.54 10.97 12.49
CA LEU A 198 -13.20 10.37 12.52
C LEU A 198 -12.23 11.05 13.49
N ILE A 199 -12.38 12.35 13.70
CA ILE A 199 -11.45 13.16 14.51
C ILE A 199 -12.26 14.18 15.31
N SER A 200 -11.92 14.34 16.58
CA SER A 200 -12.44 15.41 17.43
C SER A 200 -11.34 16.17 18.17
N ASN A 201 -11.64 17.41 18.54
CA ASN A 201 -10.82 18.28 19.36
C ASN A 201 -11.48 18.55 20.72
N HIS A 202 -10.72 18.38 21.79
CA HIS A 202 -11.14 18.63 23.17
C HIS A 202 -10.11 19.49 23.90
N SER A 203 -10.38 20.80 23.98
CA SER A 203 -9.41 21.83 24.42
C SER A 203 -9.68 22.39 25.82
N TYR A 204 -10.10 21.52 26.73
CA TYR A 204 -10.48 21.84 28.11
C TYR A 204 -10.06 20.72 29.05
N SER A 205 -9.90 21.01 30.34
CA SER A 205 -9.64 20.01 31.39
C SER A 205 -10.38 20.42 32.66
N TYR A 206 -10.49 19.48 33.62
CA TYR A 206 -10.85 19.86 34.97
C TYR A 206 -9.78 20.79 35.56
N ILE A 207 -10.21 21.68 36.47
CA ILE A 207 -9.29 22.42 37.30
C ILE A 207 -8.65 21.43 38.28
N THR A 208 -7.33 21.33 38.21
CA THR A 208 -6.50 20.44 39.05
C THR A 208 -5.41 21.29 39.69
N GLY A 209 -4.95 20.93 40.89
CA GLY A 209 -3.83 21.66 41.51
C GLY A 209 -4.20 23.08 41.94
N TRP A 210 -3.39 24.06 41.54
CA TRP A 210 -3.50 25.45 41.94
C TRP A 210 -4.27 26.31 40.93
N ILE A 211 -5.13 27.19 41.45
CA ILE A 211 -5.74 28.25 40.63
C ILE A 211 -5.83 29.56 41.41
N TYR A 212 -5.43 30.65 40.77
CA TYR A 212 -5.47 31.98 41.40
C TYR A 212 -6.79 32.70 41.16
N GLY A 213 -7.36 33.29 42.21
CA GLY A 213 -8.49 34.21 42.09
C GLY A 213 -9.84 33.57 41.78
N PHE A 214 -9.95 32.24 41.79
CA PHE A 214 -11.19 31.50 41.52
C PHE A 214 -12.40 31.98 42.35
N ARG A 215 -12.18 32.38 43.61
CA ARG A 215 -13.24 32.89 44.50
C ARG A 215 -13.49 34.39 44.41
N GLY A 216 -12.79 35.10 43.53
CA GLY A 216 -12.92 36.55 43.34
C GLY A 216 -12.33 37.39 44.48
N ASP A 217 -11.56 36.79 45.39
CA ASP A 217 -10.91 37.46 46.52
C ASP A 217 -9.39 37.60 46.36
N ASN A 218 -8.85 37.36 45.16
CA ASN A 218 -7.43 37.44 44.82
C ASN A 218 -6.54 36.57 45.72
N ARG A 219 -6.97 35.36 46.01
CA ARG A 219 -6.17 34.33 46.69
C ARG A 219 -6.02 33.08 45.84
N TRP A 220 -4.98 32.32 46.13
CA TRP A 220 -4.84 30.96 45.63
C TRP A 220 -5.92 30.03 46.21
N VAL A 221 -6.35 29.11 45.38
CA VAL A 221 -7.21 27.98 45.73
C VAL A 221 -6.47 26.72 45.31
N TRP A 222 -6.39 25.75 46.20
CA TRP A 222 -5.84 24.44 45.91
C TRP A 222 -6.99 23.43 45.81
N PHE A 223 -7.10 22.78 44.66
CA PHE A 223 -8.17 21.84 44.29
C PHE A 223 -7.87 20.39 44.66
N GLY A 224 -6.62 20.08 45.04
CA GLY A 224 -6.26 18.74 45.44
C GLY A 224 -7.00 18.23 46.67
N ASP A 225 -7.12 16.90 46.76
CA ASP A 225 -7.74 16.27 47.91
C ASP A 225 -6.74 16.11 49.06
N SER A 226 -6.87 17.00 50.06
CA SER A 226 -6.03 16.98 51.27
C SER A 226 -6.12 15.69 52.08
N ALA A 227 -7.18 14.89 51.91
CA ALA A 227 -7.32 13.59 52.57
C ALA A 227 -6.43 12.50 51.94
N ILE A 228 -6.04 12.66 50.67
CA ILE A 228 -5.15 11.74 49.96
C ILE A 228 -3.70 12.19 50.08
N SER A 229 -3.43 13.46 49.76
CA SER A 229 -2.11 14.06 49.90
C SER A 229 -2.24 15.50 50.37
N GLN A 230 -1.41 15.91 51.32
CA GLN A 230 -1.45 17.28 51.85
C GLN A 230 -0.66 18.28 51.00
N THR A 231 0.17 17.79 50.08
CA THR A 231 1.21 18.58 49.39
C THR A 231 1.09 18.55 47.88
N GLU A 232 0.39 17.57 47.31
CA GLU A 232 0.32 17.32 45.87
C GLU A 232 -1.10 16.86 45.51
N ASP A 233 -1.62 17.27 44.36
CA ASP A 233 -2.92 16.80 43.88
C ASP A 233 -2.75 15.42 43.23
N TYR A 234 -3.36 14.39 43.84
CA TYR A 234 -3.28 13.02 43.33
C TYR A 234 -3.86 12.84 41.92
N SER A 235 -4.65 13.81 41.44
CA SER A 235 -5.29 13.68 40.15
C SER A 235 -4.37 13.99 38.99
N PHE A 236 -3.21 14.63 39.20
CA PHE A 236 -2.19 14.69 38.15
C PHE A 236 -1.74 13.27 37.77
N GLY A 237 -1.61 12.99 36.47
CA GLY A 237 -1.19 11.68 35.97
C GLY A 237 -2.22 10.54 36.15
N PHE A 238 -3.27 10.72 36.95
CA PHE A 238 -4.15 9.64 37.39
C PHE A 238 -5.16 9.18 36.32
N TYR A 239 -5.17 7.87 36.08
CA TYR A 239 -6.18 7.22 35.22
C TYR A 239 -7.51 7.09 35.98
N SER A 240 -8.45 7.97 35.65
CA SER A 240 -9.73 8.09 36.34
C SER A 240 -10.88 7.41 35.58
N ASN A 241 -12.09 7.48 36.14
CA ASN A 241 -13.31 7.02 35.47
C ASN A 241 -13.52 7.72 34.11
N GLN A 242 -13.15 8.99 33.97
CA GLN A 242 -13.28 9.68 32.69
C GLN A 242 -12.26 9.15 31.66
N SER A 243 -11.03 8.85 32.07
CA SER A 243 -10.02 8.21 31.22
C SER A 243 -10.53 6.86 30.70
N GLN A 244 -11.15 6.08 31.60
CA GLN A 244 -11.77 4.79 31.27
C GLN A 244 -12.91 4.94 30.25
N GLN A 245 -13.81 5.90 30.45
CA GLN A 245 -14.95 6.14 29.55
C GLN A 245 -14.50 6.55 28.15
N TRP A 246 -13.47 7.40 28.04
CA TRP A 246 -12.95 7.82 26.74
C TRP A 246 -12.19 6.69 26.03
N ASP A 247 -11.46 5.87 26.77
CA ASP A 247 -10.87 4.64 26.22
C ASP A 247 -11.94 3.66 25.75
N GLU A 248 -13.05 3.52 26.49
CA GLU A 248 -14.20 2.70 26.10
C GLU A 248 -14.86 3.21 24.81
N ILE A 249 -15.06 4.52 24.67
CA ILE A 249 -15.58 5.12 23.43
C ILE A 249 -14.62 4.84 22.27
N ALA A 250 -13.33 5.11 22.43
CA ALA A 250 -12.34 4.89 21.38
C ALA A 250 -12.22 3.40 21.00
N TYR A 251 -12.27 2.49 21.97
CA TYR A 251 -12.24 1.04 21.75
C TYR A 251 -13.44 0.56 20.93
N ASN A 252 -14.64 1.07 21.23
CA ASN A 252 -15.85 0.74 20.48
C ASN A 252 -15.99 1.50 19.15
N ALA A 253 -15.20 2.56 18.93
CA ALA A 253 -15.15 3.35 17.71
C ALA A 253 -13.74 3.34 17.09
N PRO A 254 -13.30 2.23 16.46
CA PRO A 254 -11.90 1.99 16.08
C PRO A 254 -11.34 2.95 15.01
N TYR A 255 -12.18 3.79 14.39
CA TYR A 255 -11.79 4.81 13.41
C TYR A 255 -11.80 6.24 13.98
N TYR A 256 -12.28 6.42 15.20
CA TYR A 256 -12.44 7.72 15.85
C TYR A 256 -11.23 8.02 16.73
N LEU A 257 -10.45 9.03 16.37
CA LEU A 257 -9.32 9.51 17.18
C LEU A 257 -9.71 10.78 17.93
N ILE A 258 -9.69 10.68 19.26
CA ILE A 258 -9.98 11.79 20.17
C ILE A 258 -8.69 12.55 20.45
N VAL A 259 -8.63 13.84 20.09
CA VAL A 259 -7.45 14.70 20.31
C VAL A 259 -7.70 15.61 21.52
N LYS A 260 -6.85 15.51 22.55
CA LYS A 260 -7.07 16.11 23.87
C LYS A 260 -5.90 17.02 24.29
N SER A 261 -6.19 18.17 24.88
CA SER A 261 -5.16 19.05 25.44
C SER A 261 -4.48 18.46 26.69
N ALA A 262 -3.17 18.66 26.84
CA ALA A 262 -2.39 18.13 27.96
C ALA A 262 -2.58 18.88 29.30
N GLY A 263 -3.04 20.14 29.29
CA GLY A 263 -3.09 21.00 30.49
C GLY A 263 -2.13 22.19 30.42
N ASN A 264 -2.32 23.16 31.31
CA ASN A 264 -1.57 24.43 31.31
C ASN A 264 -1.02 24.79 32.71
N ASP A 265 -0.82 23.78 33.55
CA ASP A 265 -0.70 23.95 35.00
C ASP A 265 0.77 24.04 35.47
N ARG A 266 1.75 23.75 34.60
CA ARG A 266 3.18 23.58 34.99
C ARG A 266 3.86 24.81 35.59
N ASN A 267 3.32 26.01 35.34
CA ASN A 267 3.88 27.27 35.87
C ASN A 267 3.09 27.85 37.05
N ASP A 268 2.13 27.09 37.61
CA ASP A 268 1.39 27.51 38.79
C ASP A 268 2.19 27.23 40.07
N GLU A 269 2.91 28.27 40.53
CA GLU A 269 3.74 28.23 41.75
C GLU A 269 2.94 28.02 43.04
N GLY A 270 1.63 28.30 43.01
CA GLY A 270 0.76 28.23 44.17
C GLY A 270 1.02 29.32 45.23
N ALA A 271 0.45 29.10 46.42
CA ALA A 271 0.59 30.02 47.54
C ALA A 271 2.00 29.97 48.17
N ALA A 272 2.58 31.13 48.48
CA ALA A 272 3.88 31.17 49.12
C ALA A 272 3.87 30.48 50.50
N PRO A 273 5.01 29.97 51.01
CA PRO A 273 5.05 29.30 52.32
C PRO A 273 4.47 30.16 53.46
N GLY A 274 3.40 29.66 54.09
CA GLY A 274 2.67 30.35 55.16
C GLY A 274 1.63 31.38 54.70
N GLU A 275 1.45 31.57 53.39
CA GLU A 275 0.38 32.39 52.82
C GLU A 275 -0.98 31.69 52.95
N GLU A 276 -2.02 32.46 53.29
CA GLU A 276 -3.40 31.96 53.35
C GLU A 276 -3.94 31.65 51.95
N HIS A 277 -4.44 30.44 51.77
CA HIS A 277 -5.10 30.00 50.54
C HIS A 277 -6.30 29.10 50.86
N TRP A 278 -7.23 28.96 49.91
CA TRP A 278 -8.41 28.14 50.08
C TRP A 278 -8.12 26.68 49.79
N ILE A 279 -8.65 25.79 50.62
CA ILE A 279 -8.68 24.34 50.39
C ILE A 279 -10.10 23.81 50.62
N TRP A 280 -10.46 22.71 49.97
CA TRP A 280 -11.65 21.96 50.33
C TRP A 280 -11.36 21.04 51.51
N ASP A 281 -12.07 21.21 52.62
CA ASP A 281 -11.99 20.29 53.77
C ASP A 281 -13.16 19.30 53.72
N ASN A 282 -12.84 18.03 53.47
CA ASN A 282 -13.83 16.94 53.39
C ASN A 282 -14.57 16.70 54.71
N ASN A 283 -13.99 17.04 55.86
CA ASN A 283 -14.66 16.89 57.17
C ASN A 283 -15.68 18.01 57.40
N GLU A 284 -15.36 19.22 56.95
CA GLU A 284 -16.26 20.38 57.06
C GLU A 284 -17.23 20.50 55.88
N ASN A 285 -16.95 19.77 54.78
CA ASN A 285 -17.66 19.84 53.51
C ASN A 285 -17.80 21.30 53.03
N ASN A 286 -16.71 22.05 53.12
CA ASN A 286 -16.66 23.49 52.84
C ASN A 286 -15.23 23.94 52.48
N TRP A 287 -15.13 25.09 51.82
CA TRP A 287 -13.86 25.77 51.59
C TRP A 287 -13.37 26.46 52.86
N VAL A 288 -12.17 26.13 53.31
CA VAL A 288 -11.51 26.70 54.51
C VAL A 288 -10.17 27.31 54.15
N LEU A 289 -9.70 28.25 54.97
CA LEU A 289 -8.36 28.83 54.80
C LEU A 289 -7.31 27.92 55.42
N SER A 290 -6.25 27.66 54.66
CA SER A 290 -5.06 26.92 55.07
C SER A 290 -3.83 27.80 54.93
N THR A 291 -2.84 27.56 55.78
CA THR A 291 -1.47 28.10 55.63
C THR A 291 -0.44 26.99 55.45
N THR A 292 -0.89 25.73 55.28
CA THR A 292 -0.01 24.58 55.06
C THR A 292 0.62 24.70 53.68
N THR A 293 1.95 24.80 53.61
CA THR A 293 2.69 24.82 52.34
C THR A 293 2.40 23.54 51.53
N ARG A 294 2.23 23.70 50.22
CA ARG A 294 2.06 22.61 49.25
C ARG A 294 3.00 22.86 48.08
N GLU A 295 3.28 21.84 47.29
CA GLU A 295 4.18 21.95 46.15
C GLU A 295 3.53 22.78 45.02
N PRO A 296 4.33 23.44 44.17
CA PRO A 296 3.87 23.91 42.87
C PRO A 296 3.29 22.78 42.03
N ASP A 297 2.47 23.12 41.05
CA ASP A 297 2.00 22.11 40.10
C ASP A 297 3.16 21.63 39.22
N GLY A 298 3.36 20.31 39.20
CA GLY A 298 4.54 19.67 38.63
C GLY A 298 5.77 19.65 39.55
N GLY A 299 5.62 20.04 40.82
CA GLY A 299 6.67 19.97 41.81
C GLY A 299 7.91 20.81 41.49
N ALA A 300 9.08 20.37 41.96
CA ALA A 300 10.33 21.11 41.79
C ALA A 300 11.00 20.92 40.42
N ASP A 301 10.66 19.84 39.71
CA ASP A 301 11.25 19.44 38.43
C ASP A 301 10.32 19.72 37.23
N GLY A 302 9.03 19.98 37.46
CA GLY A 302 8.03 20.33 36.46
C GLY A 302 7.31 19.14 35.84
N PHE A 303 7.51 17.92 36.34
CA PHE A 303 6.87 16.70 35.86
C PHE A 303 5.66 16.33 36.70
N ASP A 304 4.81 15.44 36.19
CA ASP A 304 3.60 14.97 36.87
C ASP A 304 2.57 16.09 37.07
N CYS A 305 2.23 16.77 35.96
CA CYS A 305 1.28 17.91 35.98
C CYS A 305 0.25 17.89 34.87
N ILE A 306 0.06 16.76 34.18
CA ILE A 306 -1.08 16.57 33.26
C ILE A 306 -2.32 16.30 34.10
N PRO A 307 -3.38 17.14 34.02
CA PRO A 307 -4.60 16.91 34.75
C PRO A 307 -5.17 15.52 34.44
N GLY A 308 -5.51 14.79 35.49
CA GLY A 308 -6.17 13.49 35.37
C GLY A 308 -7.51 13.59 34.65
N GLY A 309 -8.00 12.43 34.22
CA GLY A 309 -9.19 12.38 33.36
C GLY A 309 -8.84 12.10 31.91
N ALA A 310 -9.60 12.69 31.01
CA ALA A 310 -9.55 12.40 29.58
C ALA A 310 -8.12 12.44 28.98
N ALA A 311 -7.27 13.37 29.41
CA ALA A 311 -5.89 13.53 28.88
C ALA A 311 -4.96 12.35 29.20
N ILE A 312 -5.31 11.54 30.19
CA ILE A 312 -4.57 10.33 30.61
C ILE A 312 -5.09 9.07 29.91
N GLY A 313 -6.14 9.15 29.09
CA GLY A 313 -6.62 8.01 28.30
C GLY A 313 -5.51 7.36 27.47
N LYS A 314 -5.54 6.03 27.35
CA LYS A 314 -4.57 5.27 26.53
C LYS A 314 -4.81 5.53 25.04
N ASN A 315 -6.08 5.53 24.65
CA ASN A 315 -6.52 5.54 23.27
C ASN A 315 -6.70 6.96 22.69
N VAL A 316 -6.48 7.99 23.50
CA VAL A 316 -6.54 9.40 23.07
C VAL A 316 -5.17 9.89 22.60
N LEU A 317 -5.15 10.94 21.78
CA LEU A 317 -3.95 11.68 21.41
C LEU A 317 -3.85 12.98 22.22
N THR A 318 -3.00 13.00 23.22
CA THR A 318 -2.77 14.09 24.17
C THR A 318 -1.68 15.03 23.66
N ILE A 319 -1.98 16.33 23.59
CA ILE A 319 -1.14 17.34 22.90
C ILE A 319 -0.57 18.37 23.87
N GLY A 320 0.77 18.45 23.93
CA GLY A 320 1.50 19.52 24.60
C GLY A 320 1.77 20.74 23.70
N ALA A 321 2.18 21.86 24.29
CA ALA A 321 2.34 23.14 23.59
C ALA A 321 3.79 23.63 23.55
N ILE A 322 4.29 23.86 22.33
CA ILE A 322 5.58 24.52 22.07
C ILE A 322 5.38 25.93 21.50
N GLN A 323 6.46 26.71 21.50
CA GLN A 323 6.52 28.01 20.84
C GLN A 323 6.49 27.89 19.30
N ASP A 324 6.36 29.02 18.60
CA ASP A 324 6.46 29.05 17.15
C ASP A 324 7.83 28.54 16.68
N ILE A 325 7.83 27.79 15.57
CA ILE A 325 9.01 27.53 14.76
C ILE A 325 8.79 28.22 13.40
N PRO A 326 8.98 29.55 13.30
CA PRO A 326 8.47 30.34 12.16
C PRO A 326 9.10 30.00 10.81
N ASP A 327 10.31 29.43 10.83
CA ASP A 327 11.06 29.00 9.65
C ASP A 327 10.87 27.50 9.35
N GLY A 328 9.97 26.83 10.08
CA GLY A 328 9.80 25.37 10.05
C GLY A 328 10.88 24.64 10.85
N TYR A 329 10.60 23.38 11.20
CA TYR A 329 11.54 22.54 11.94
C TYR A 329 12.82 22.25 11.13
N SER A 330 14.00 22.43 11.74
CA SER A 330 15.28 22.03 11.13
C SER A 330 16.12 21.10 12.00
N GLN A 331 15.99 21.21 13.33
CA GLN A 331 16.75 20.44 14.31
C GLN A 331 16.03 20.46 15.68
N PRO A 332 16.31 19.51 16.59
CA PRO A 332 15.60 19.42 17.87
C PRO A 332 15.69 20.68 18.73
N SER A 333 16.79 21.42 18.67
CA SER A 333 16.97 22.66 19.45
C SER A 333 16.09 23.83 19.03
N ASP A 334 15.40 23.73 17.89
CA ASP A 334 14.43 24.73 17.45
C ASP A 334 13.14 24.62 18.26
N VAL A 335 12.89 23.45 18.87
CA VAL A 335 11.69 23.14 19.63
C VAL A 335 11.83 23.69 21.04
N VAL A 336 11.06 24.73 21.35
CA VAL A 336 11.07 25.38 22.67
C VAL A 336 9.73 25.14 23.35
N MET A 337 9.75 24.39 24.46
CA MET A 337 8.58 24.16 25.30
C MET A 337 8.02 25.47 25.86
N THR A 338 6.70 25.60 25.92
CA THR A 338 6.05 26.73 26.60
C THR A 338 6.17 26.58 28.12
N GLU A 339 6.13 27.69 28.86
CA GLU A 339 6.25 27.66 30.32
C GLU A 339 5.09 26.92 31.01
N PHE A 340 3.90 26.95 30.40
CA PHE A 340 2.67 26.41 30.98
C PHE A 340 2.36 24.96 30.60
N SER A 341 2.86 24.43 29.47
CA SER A 341 2.46 23.09 29.00
C SER A 341 2.76 22.04 30.05
N SER A 342 1.73 21.29 30.43
CA SER A 342 1.85 20.18 31.37
C SER A 342 2.68 19.03 30.80
N TRP A 343 3.44 18.38 31.68
CA TRP A 343 4.31 17.24 31.39
C TRP A 343 3.82 16.02 32.15
N GLY A 344 4.01 14.84 31.54
CA GLY A 344 3.79 13.57 32.22
C GLY A 344 4.84 13.29 33.29
N PRO A 345 4.98 12.04 33.73
CA PRO A 345 4.33 10.83 33.19
C PRO A 345 2.82 10.77 33.49
N ALA A 346 2.12 9.82 32.87
CA ALA A 346 0.93 9.27 33.54
C ALA A 346 1.37 8.48 34.77
N ASP A 347 0.51 8.34 35.78
CA ASP A 347 0.87 7.69 37.04
C ASP A 347 1.32 6.24 36.89
N ASP A 348 0.78 5.54 35.91
CA ASP A 348 1.16 4.16 35.61
C ASP A 348 2.45 4.04 34.78
N GLY A 349 3.04 5.18 34.40
CA GLY A 349 4.34 5.30 33.76
C GLY A 349 4.31 5.58 32.26
N ARG A 350 3.11 5.67 31.66
CA ARG A 350 2.93 5.93 30.23
C ARG A 350 3.46 7.30 29.80
N ILE A 351 3.90 7.37 28.55
CA ILE A 351 4.35 8.58 27.89
C ILE A 351 3.16 9.51 27.66
N LYS A 352 3.16 10.67 28.32
CA LYS A 352 2.24 11.78 28.05
C LYS A 352 2.99 13.11 28.18
N PRO A 353 2.67 14.15 27.38
CA PRO A 353 1.76 14.11 26.22
C PRO A 353 2.27 13.13 25.15
N ASP A 354 1.43 12.69 24.21
CA ASP A 354 1.88 11.77 23.16
C ASP A 354 2.77 12.52 22.15
N ILE A 355 2.41 13.76 21.78
CA ILE A 355 3.17 14.64 20.89
C ILE A 355 2.97 16.11 21.29
N VAL A 356 3.75 17.01 20.67
CA VAL A 356 3.58 18.46 20.82
C VAL A 356 3.29 19.16 19.50
N ALA A 357 2.62 20.31 19.59
CA ALA A 357 2.39 21.21 18.47
C ALA A 357 2.47 22.67 18.93
N ASN A 358 2.48 23.61 17.98
CA ASN A 358 2.47 25.02 18.30
C ASN A 358 1.19 25.40 19.07
N GLY A 359 1.37 25.96 20.27
CA GLY A 359 0.29 26.42 21.15
C GLY A 359 0.54 27.81 21.75
N TYR A 360 1.45 28.61 21.15
CA TYR A 360 1.85 29.91 21.68
C TYR A 360 1.48 31.05 20.74
N SER A 361 0.66 32.00 21.21
CA SER A 361 0.32 33.25 20.52
C SER A 361 -0.36 33.07 19.14
N LEU A 362 -1.16 32.01 18.95
CA LEU A 362 -1.87 31.71 17.70
C LEU A 362 -2.90 32.78 17.38
N TYR A 363 -2.87 33.31 16.16
CA TYR A 363 -3.85 34.29 15.66
C TYR A 363 -5.06 33.58 15.05
N SER A 364 -6.24 33.67 15.63
CA SER A 364 -7.41 33.01 15.06
C SER A 364 -8.67 33.86 15.25
N CYS A 365 -9.80 33.33 14.80
CA CYS A 365 -11.11 33.98 14.88
C CYS A 365 -11.46 34.33 16.32
N ASP A 366 -12.16 35.45 16.52
CA ASP A 366 -12.75 35.85 17.79
C ASP A 366 -14.28 35.98 17.65
N ASP A 367 -15.01 36.05 18.77
CA ASP A 367 -16.47 36.02 18.79
C ASP A 367 -17.14 37.41 18.93
N ASP A 368 -16.35 38.49 19.06
CA ASP A 368 -16.85 39.86 19.18
C ASP A 368 -17.64 40.32 17.93
N ASN A 369 -17.19 39.99 16.70
CA ASN A 369 -17.89 40.30 15.44
C ASN A 369 -17.42 39.42 14.24
N ASP A 370 -18.05 39.54 13.06
CA ASP A 370 -17.81 38.67 11.88
C ASP A 370 -16.43 38.81 11.23
N THR A 371 -15.62 39.74 11.71
CA THR A 371 -14.29 40.06 11.16
C THR A 371 -13.25 40.18 12.27
N ASP A 372 -13.52 39.63 13.45
CA ASP A 372 -12.67 39.81 14.62
C ASP A 372 -11.69 38.64 14.83
N TYR A 373 -10.53 38.97 15.36
CA TYR A 373 -9.45 38.01 15.53
C TYR A 373 -8.63 38.35 16.77
N ILE A 374 -8.23 37.31 17.49
CA ILE A 374 -7.49 37.43 18.75
C ILE A 374 -6.34 36.42 18.80
N ARG A 375 -5.43 36.64 19.76
CA ARG A 375 -4.30 35.77 20.02
C ARG A 375 -4.45 35.05 21.34
N TYR A 376 -4.33 33.73 21.33
CA TYR A 376 -4.30 32.90 22.52
C TYR A 376 -3.08 32.00 22.57
N SER A 377 -2.75 31.59 23.79
CA SER A 377 -1.70 30.62 24.09
C SER A 377 -2.29 29.58 25.05
N GLY A 378 -1.96 28.33 24.83
CA GLY A 378 -2.42 27.20 25.63
C GLY A 378 -2.22 25.89 24.88
N THR A 379 -2.22 24.77 25.60
CA THR A 379 -2.41 23.45 24.98
C THR A 379 -3.75 23.38 24.23
N SER A 380 -4.75 24.16 24.66
CA SER A 380 -6.00 24.44 23.94
C SER A 380 -5.83 25.01 22.53
N MET A 381 -4.67 25.58 22.19
CA MET A 381 -4.35 26.05 20.83
C MET A 381 -3.49 25.04 20.06
N ALA A 382 -2.67 24.25 20.76
CA ALA A 382 -1.91 23.15 20.16
C ALA A 382 -2.82 22.00 19.71
N THR A 383 -3.85 21.67 20.49
CA THR A 383 -4.82 20.61 20.17
C THR A 383 -5.56 20.85 18.85
N PRO A 384 -6.16 22.03 18.56
CA PRO A 384 -6.82 22.28 17.27
C PRO A 384 -5.85 22.42 16.11
N ASN A 385 -4.62 22.90 16.36
CA ASN A 385 -3.56 22.86 15.35
C ASN A 385 -3.30 21.41 14.90
N THR A 386 -3.18 20.48 15.86
CA THR A 386 -3.07 19.05 15.57
C THR A 386 -4.33 18.50 14.92
N ALA A 387 -5.51 18.66 15.51
CA ALA A 387 -6.75 18.06 14.99
C ALA A 387 -7.07 18.50 13.55
N GLY A 388 -6.92 19.79 13.23
CA GLY A 388 -7.08 20.31 11.87
C GLY A 388 -6.02 19.77 10.91
N SER A 389 -4.81 19.51 11.39
CA SER A 389 -3.75 18.89 10.59
C SER A 389 -4.02 17.40 10.31
N LEU A 390 -4.56 16.66 11.28
CA LEU A 390 -4.93 15.26 11.12
C LEU A 390 -6.07 15.06 10.10
N VAL A 391 -6.95 16.06 9.96
CA VAL A 391 -7.98 16.08 8.91
C VAL A 391 -7.36 16.04 7.51
N LEU A 392 -6.23 16.72 7.29
CA LEU A 392 -5.50 16.65 6.01
C LEU A 392 -4.96 15.24 5.76
N LEU A 393 -4.45 14.56 6.79
CA LEU A 393 -3.94 13.19 6.68
C LEU A 393 -5.04 12.19 6.38
N GLN A 394 -6.20 12.29 7.04
CA GLN A 394 -7.36 11.45 6.71
C GLN A 394 -7.89 11.73 5.30
N GLN A 395 -7.89 12.99 4.85
CA GLN A 395 -8.22 13.32 3.46
C GLN A 395 -7.25 12.61 2.50
N HIS A 396 -5.95 12.73 2.74
CA HIS A 396 -4.92 12.15 1.87
C HIS A 396 -5.02 10.63 1.82
N TYR A 397 -5.12 9.97 2.97
CA TYR A 397 -5.26 8.53 3.04
C TYR A 397 -6.49 8.04 2.29
N LYS A 398 -7.65 8.69 2.47
CA LYS A 398 -8.87 8.37 1.72
C LYS A 398 -8.71 8.58 0.21
N ASN A 399 -7.98 9.61 -0.22
CA ASN A 399 -7.70 9.86 -1.63
C ASN A 399 -6.85 8.75 -2.26
N THR A 400 -5.96 8.13 -1.48
CA THR A 400 -5.02 7.12 -1.96
C THR A 400 -5.44 5.68 -1.70
N HIS A 401 -6.36 5.44 -0.76
CA HIS A 401 -6.80 4.10 -0.32
C HIS A 401 -8.30 3.88 -0.57
N SER A 402 -8.77 4.18 -1.79
CA SER A 402 -10.14 3.89 -2.25
C SER A 402 -11.26 4.42 -1.34
N GLY A 403 -11.02 5.54 -0.66
CA GLY A 403 -12.00 6.18 0.24
C GLY A 403 -12.05 5.62 1.67
N THR A 404 -11.27 4.58 1.98
CA THR A 404 -11.19 3.98 3.32
C THR A 404 -10.47 4.90 4.29
N PRO A 405 -11.02 5.19 5.48
CA PRO A 405 -10.33 5.95 6.52
C PRO A 405 -9.33 5.07 7.29
N MET A 406 -8.28 5.68 7.84
CA MET A 406 -7.39 5.01 8.79
C MET A 406 -8.12 4.69 10.09
N ARG A 407 -7.80 3.56 10.75
CA ARG A 407 -8.11 3.37 12.17
C ARG A 407 -7.47 4.48 13.02
N SER A 408 -8.04 4.74 14.20
CA SER A 408 -7.50 5.70 15.16
C SER A 408 -6.09 5.32 15.59
N ALA A 409 -5.84 4.03 15.84
CA ALA A 409 -4.51 3.48 16.11
C ALA A 409 -3.52 3.72 14.96
N THR A 410 -3.95 3.57 13.70
CA THR A 410 -3.10 3.82 12.51
C THR A 410 -2.70 5.29 12.43
N LEU A 411 -3.66 6.21 12.61
CA LEU A 411 -3.39 7.64 12.59
C LEU A 411 -2.47 8.05 13.76
N LYS A 412 -2.70 7.51 14.97
CA LYS A 412 -1.83 7.72 16.15
C LYS A 412 -0.41 7.19 15.90
N ALA A 413 -0.28 5.97 15.40
CA ALA A 413 1.01 5.37 15.05
C ALA A 413 1.75 6.19 14.00
N LEU A 414 1.05 6.65 12.95
CA LEU A 414 1.63 7.42 11.87
C LEU A 414 2.23 8.73 12.38
N VAL A 415 1.50 9.51 13.18
CA VAL A 415 2.01 10.80 13.66
C VAL A 415 3.13 10.66 14.69
N ILE A 416 3.12 9.60 15.51
CA ILE A 416 4.24 9.24 16.38
C ILE A 416 5.45 8.80 15.54
N HIS A 417 5.22 7.97 14.52
CA HIS A 417 6.26 7.44 13.65
C HIS A 417 6.97 8.55 12.87
N THR A 418 6.27 9.62 12.49
CA THR A 418 6.83 10.69 11.67
C THR A 418 7.14 11.97 12.44
N ALA A 419 6.95 11.99 13.76
CA ALA A 419 7.25 13.14 14.59
C ALA A 419 8.72 13.59 14.44
N ASP A 420 8.90 14.90 14.45
CA ASP A 420 10.21 15.53 14.52
C ASP A 420 10.75 15.47 15.94
N GLU A 421 11.99 14.99 16.07
CA GLU A 421 12.68 14.85 17.35
C GLU A 421 12.73 16.17 18.14
N ALA A 422 12.59 16.08 19.46
CA ALA A 422 12.58 17.23 20.37
C ALA A 422 13.34 16.91 21.66
N GLY A 423 13.55 17.92 22.51
CA GLY A 423 14.24 17.71 23.77
C GLY A 423 15.76 17.54 23.64
N ALA A 424 16.39 17.10 24.73
CA ALA A 424 17.84 17.06 24.87
C ALA A 424 18.47 15.73 24.41
N TRP A 425 17.66 14.68 24.30
CA TRP A 425 18.09 13.31 24.04
C TRP A 425 17.18 12.69 22.97
N PRO A 426 17.72 11.82 22.09
CA PRO A 426 16.89 11.10 21.12
C PRO A 426 15.88 10.17 21.79
N GLY A 427 14.73 9.99 21.14
CA GLY A 427 13.64 9.15 21.62
C GLY A 427 12.63 9.93 22.45
N PRO A 428 11.57 9.25 22.93
CA PRO A 428 10.50 9.93 23.64
C PRO A 428 10.95 10.49 24.99
N ASP A 429 10.24 11.49 25.50
CA ASP A 429 10.36 11.98 26.88
C ASP A 429 9.00 12.45 27.44
N TYR A 430 8.90 12.68 28.75
CA TYR A 430 7.64 13.08 29.39
C TYR A 430 7.25 14.56 29.19
N SER A 431 8.07 15.34 28.48
CA SER A 431 7.82 16.75 28.19
C SER A 431 7.32 16.98 26.76
N PHE A 432 8.00 16.41 25.76
CA PHE A 432 7.69 16.54 24.34
C PHE A 432 6.96 15.31 23.78
N GLY A 433 6.80 14.25 24.58
CA GLY A 433 6.24 12.98 24.10
C GLY A 433 7.17 12.34 23.08
N TRP A 434 6.60 11.93 21.95
CA TRP A 434 7.33 11.41 20.79
C TRP A 434 7.89 12.50 19.87
N GLY A 435 7.65 13.79 20.16
CA GLY A 435 8.19 14.92 19.40
C GLY A 435 7.12 15.83 18.79
N VAL A 436 7.54 16.66 17.83
CA VAL A 436 6.67 17.64 17.14
C VAL A 436 5.93 16.98 15.99
N LEU A 437 4.62 17.22 15.88
CA LEU A 437 3.84 16.78 14.72
C LEU A 437 4.48 17.23 13.40
N ASN A 438 4.68 16.30 12.45
CA ASN A 438 5.10 16.63 11.09
C ASN A 438 4.12 16.04 10.07
N VAL A 439 3.22 16.90 9.57
CA VAL A 439 2.14 16.53 8.63
C VAL A 439 2.70 16.13 7.27
N ARG A 440 3.76 16.81 6.81
CA ARG A 440 4.39 16.49 5.54
C ARG A 440 4.97 15.08 5.55
N LYS A 441 5.79 14.73 6.54
CA LYS A 441 6.40 13.40 6.64
C LYS A 441 5.34 12.31 6.74
N ALA A 442 4.28 12.54 7.53
CA ALA A 442 3.13 11.63 7.59
C ALA A 442 2.47 11.43 6.22
N ALA A 443 2.23 12.51 5.47
CA ALA A 443 1.62 12.43 4.14
C ALA A 443 2.55 11.77 3.09
N GLU A 444 3.87 11.94 3.21
CA GLU A 444 4.86 11.26 2.39
C GLU A 444 4.86 9.75 2.66
N VAL A 445 4.74 9.32 3.92
CA VAL A 445 4.59 7.90 4.28
C VAL A 445 3.30 7.30 3.70
N ILE A 446 2.16 8.00 3.81
CA ILE A 446 0.90 7.59 3.16
C ILE A 446 1.06 7.45 1.64
N SER A 447 1.81 8.35 1.02
CA SER A 447 2.04 8.31 -0.44
C SER A 447 2.96 7.16 -0.85
N ALA A 448 3.93 6.83 -0.01
CA ALA A 448 4.85 5.72 -0.23
C ALA A 448 4.14 4.37 -0.09
N ASP A 449 3.20 4.24 0.84
CA ASP A 449 2.44 3.00 1.06
C ASP A 449 1.65 2.54 -0.18
N VAL A 450 1.18 3.47 -1.01
CA VAL A 450 0.54 3.15 -2.31
C VAL A 450 1.48 2.42 -3.27
N GLN A 451 2.79 2.66 -3.14
CA GLN A 451 3.82 2.05 -3.99
C GLN A 451 4.36 0.75 -3.39
N ASP A 452 4.38 0.67 -2.06
CA ASP A 452 4.87 -0.48 -1.30
C ASP A 452 3.89 -0.74 -0.14
N THR A 453 2.90 -1.62 -0.38
CA THR A 453 1.67 -1.79 0.44
C THR A 453 1.91 -2.50 1.77
N CYS A 454 3.09 -2.36 2.33
CA CYS A 454 3.54 -2.96 3.59
C CYS A 454 3.97 -1.89 4.61
N ILE A 455 4.03 -0.62 4.20
CA ILE A 455 4.53 0.49 5.00
C ILE A 455 3.54 0.79 6.12
N ILE A 456 2.24 0.76 5.81
CA ILE A 456 1.14 0.90 6.75
C ILE A 456 0.34 -0.40 6.71
N GLN A 457 0.30 -1.16 7.81
CA GLN A 457 -0.55 -2.35 7.91
C GLN A 457 -1.50 -2.24 9.11
N GLU A 458 -2.75 -2.64 8.91
CA GLU A 458 -3.72 -2.86 9.97
C GLU A 458 -3.95 -4.38 10.12
N MET A 459 -3.59 -4.93 11.27
CA MET A 459 -3.52 -6.38 11.51
C MET A 459 -4.32 -6.78 12.76
N THR A 460 -4.53 -8.07 12.92
CA THR A 460 -5.13 -8.67 14.12
C THR A 460 -4.17 -9.69 14.71
N LEU A 461 -3.91 -9.60 16.01
CA LEU A 461 -3.16 -10.59 16.77
C LEU A 461 -4.12 -11.40 17.63
N ASN A 462 -4.12 -12.74 17.50
CA ASN A 462 -4.97 -13.62 18.31
C ASN A 462 -4.21 -14.21 19.50
N GLU A 463 -4.96 -14.75 20.48
CA GLU A 463 -4.41 -15.35 21.69
C GLU A 463 -3.44 -16.52 21.39
N GLY A 464 -2.24 -16.40 21.96
CA GLY A 464 -1.12 -17.33 21.82
C GLY A 464 -0.37 -17.21 20.49
N ASP A 465 -0.68 -16.22 19.66
CA ASP A 465 -0.07 -16.06 18.34
C ASP A 465 1.05 -15.00 18.32
N SER A 466 1.81 -14.99 17.22
CA SER A 466 2.76 -13.95 16.85
C SER A 466 2.65 -13.69 15.35
N THR A 467 2.94 -12.46 14.94
CA THR A 467 3.09 -12.09 13.53
C THR A 467 4.52 -11.70 13.22
N SER A 468 4.93 -11.95 11.98
CA SER A 468 6.27 -11.62 11.46
C SER A 468 6.16 -10.90 10.13
N LEU A 469 6.90 -9.80 9.96
CA LEU A 469 7.10 -9.12 8.69
C LEU A 469 8.59 -9.11 8.34
N PHE A 470 8.91 -9.25 7.05
CA PHE A 470 10.29 -9.27 6.54
C PHE A 470 10.57 -8.03 5.73
N VAL A 471 11.64 -7.33 6.08
CA VAL A 471 12.05 -6.10 5.42
C VAL A 471 13.55 -6.12 5.17
N GLN A 472 13.99 -5.44 4.13
CA GLN A 472 15.40 -5.30 3.79
C GLN A 472 15.84 -3.86 3.96
N SER A 473 16.84 -3.62 4.80
CA SER A 473 17.48 -2.31 4.86
C SER A 473 18.62 -2.24 3.87
N GLU A 474 18.70 -1.14 3.13
CA GLU A 474 19.83 -0.81 2.27
C GLU A 474 21.04 -0.25 3.06
N GLY A 475 20.88 -0.03 4.37
CA GLY A 475 21.92 0.54 5.24
C GLY A 475 22.22 2.03 5.00
N THR A 476 21.36 2.72 4.26
CA THR A 476 21.52 4.13 3.87
C THR A 476 20.62 5.09 4.64
N GLN A 477 19.55 4.58 5.26
CA GLN A 477 18.56 5.35 6.03
C GLN A 477 18.27 4.63 7.36
N PRO A 478 17.87 5.36 8.42
CA PRO A 478 17.41 4.75 9.67
C PRO A 478 16.22 3.82 9.43
N LEU A 479 16.23 2.62 10.00
CA LEU A 479 15.07 1.71 10.01
C LEU A 479 14.20 2.03 11.22
N ARG A 480 12.96 2.45 10.99
CA ARG A 480 11.99 2.76 12.04
C ARG A 480 10.79 1.84 11.91
N VAL A 481 10.33 1.30 13.03
CA VAL A 481 9.12 0.48 13.13
C VAL A 481 8.31 0.97 14.32
N THR A 482 7.04 1.30 14.10
CA THR A 482 6.12 1.73 15.17
C THR A 482 4.86 0.88 15.12
N ILE A 483 4.46 0.32 16.25
CA ILE A 483 3.13 -0.27 16.43
C ILE A 483 2.28 0.59 17.35
N ALA A 484 0.97 0.61 17.12
CA ALA A 484 0.00 1.12 18.11
C ALA A 484 -1.30 0.32 18.04
N TRP A 485 -2.05 0.28 19.14
CA TRP A 485 -3.35 -0.38 19.21
C TRP A 485 -4.32 0.40 20.08
N THR A 486 -5.62 0.23 19.78
CA THR A 486 -6.70 0.74 20.64
C THR A 486 -6.97 -0.33 21.71
N ASP A 487 -6.45 -0.13 22.91
CA ASP A 487 -6.48 -1.08 24.02
C ASP A 487 -7.84 -1.07 24.73
N PRO A 488 -8.35 -2.18 25.28
CA PRO A 488 -9.55 -2.17 26.12
C PRO A 488 -9.42 -1.19 27.29
N PRO A 489 -10.52 -0.63 27.82
CA PRO A 489 -10.45 0.32 28.94
C PRO A 489 -9.75 -0.28 30.17
N GLY A 490 -8.86 0.50 30.77
CA GLY A 490 -8.09 0.10 31.95
C GLY A 490 -8.95 -0.05 33.21
N ASN A 491 -8.40 -0.67 34.25
CA ASN A 491 -9.11 -0.84 35.53
C ASN A 491 -8.84 0.35 36.46
N VAL A 492 -9.86 1.16 36.72
CA VAL A 492 -9.75 2.32 37.63
C VAL A 492 -9.48 1.85 39.06
N GLY A 493 -8.33 2.26 39.61
CA GLY A 493 -7.94 2.00 40.99
C GLY A 493 -8.64 2.92 42.00
N GLN A 494 -8.34 2.72 43.28
CA GLN A 494 -8.71 3.72 44.29
C GLN A 494 -7.83 4.97 44.13
N PRO A 495 -8.39 6.19 44.31
CA PRO A 495 -7.63 7.43 44.38
C PRO A 495 -6.44 7.31 45.31
N GLN A 496 -5.24 7.50 44.77
CA GLN A 496 -3.98 7.47 45.51
C GLN A 496 -2.94 8.26 44.72
N LEU A 497 -1.91 8.74 45.42
CA LEU A 497 -0.81 9.45 44.80
C LEU A 497 0.08 8.48 44.01
N ASN A 498 0.25 8.74 42.73
CA ASN A 498 1.25 8.18 41.82
C ASN A 498 1.25 6.63 41.74
N PRO A 499 0.10 5.96 41.53
CA PRO A 499 0.02 4.50 41.40
C PRO A 499 0.71 3.96 40.15
N ARG A 500 1.78 3.17 40.35
CA ARG A 500 2.52 2.50 39.27
C ARG A 500 1.86 1.20 38.75
N THR A 501 0.55 1.03 38.93
CA THR A 501 -0.15 -0.16 38.40
C THR A 501 -0.45 0.10 36.92
N PRO A 502 0.05 -0.71 35.97
CA PRO A 502 -0.20 -0.50 34.54
C PRO A 502 -1.71 -0.45 34.24
N MET A 503 -2.13 0.55 33.47
CA MET A 503 -3.50 0.62 32.95
C MET A 503 -3.66 -0.18 31.66
N LEU A 504 -2.55 -0.63 31.06
CA LEU A 504 -2.52 -1.50 29.89
C LEU A 504 -3.22 -2.84 30.15
N ILE A 505 -4.09 -3.26 29.25
CA ILE A 505 -4.82 -4.53 29.33
C ILE A 505 -4.18 -5.57 28.41
N ASN A 506 -4.07 -5.25 27.11
CA ASN A 506 -3.43 -6.10 26.13
C ASN A 506 -1.99 -5.64 25.90
N ASP A 507 -1.03 -6.42 26.40
CA ASP A 507 0.41 -6.12 26.31
C ASP A 507 1.01 -6.69 25.03
N LEU A 508 1.16 -5.84 24.00
CA LEU A 508 1.81 -6.20 22.74
C LEU A 508 3.32 -5.90 22.79
N ASP A 509 4.11 -6.79 22.21
CA ASP A 509 5.57 -6.82 22.26
C ASP A 509 6.18 -6.78 20.84
N LEU A 510 6.78 -5.66 20.45
CA LEU A 510 7.52 -5.42 19.22
C LEU A 510 8.99 -5.80 19.37
N ARG A 511 9.52 -6.56 18.41
CA ARG A 511 10.98 -6.78 18.26
C ARG A 511 11.36 -6.61 16.80
N VAL A 512 12.55 -6.07 16.55
CA VAL A 512 13.18 -6.09 15.21
C VAL A 512 14.46 -6.90 15.30
N ILE A 513 14.58 -7.94 14.48
CA ILE A 513 15.67 -8.92 14.52
C ILE A 513 16.51 -8.79 13.25
N ASP A 514 17.79 -8.47 13.40
CA ASP A 514 18.76 -8.51 12.30
C ASP A 514 19.08 -9.98 11.98
N LEU A 515 18.68 -10.45 10.80
CA LEU A 515 18.88 -11.84 10.37
C LEU A 515 20.33 -12.12 9.91
N ASN A 516 21.12 -11.08 9.67
CA ASN A 516 22.52 -11.20 9.27
C ASN A 516 23.46 -11.20 10.49
N GLY A 517 23.19 -10.34 11.47
CA GLY A 517 24.01 -10.16 12.68
C GLY A 517 23.47 -10.84 13.93
N GLY A 518 22.19 -11.25 13.94
CA GLY A 518 21.51 -11.87 15.09
C GLY A 518 21.12 -10.89 16.21
N ALA A 519 21.27 -9.58 16.00
CA ALA A 519 20.91 -8.57 16.98
C ALA A 519 19.38 -8.45 17.13
N VAL A 520 18.90 -8.30 18.36
CA VAL A 520 17.47 -8.11 18.67
C VAL A 520 17.27 -6.71 19.26
N TYR A 521 16.59 -5.85 18.51
CA TYR A 521 16.26 -4.49 18.91
C TYR A 521 14.90 -4.47 19.61
N LYS A 522 14.83 -3.66 20.67
CA LYS A 522 13.67 -3.53 21.56
C LYS A 522 13.17 -2.08 21.56
N PRO A 523 11.88 -1.87 21.85
CA PRO A 523 11.29 -0.53 21.79
C PRO A 523 11.81 0.38 22.88
N TRP A 524 11.62 1.68 22.67
CA TRP A 524 11.86 2.70 23.68
C TRP A 524 10.95 2.53 24.90
N LYS A 525 11.48 2.92 26.07
CA LYS A 525 10.74 3.04 27.32
C LYS A 525 11.37 4.11 28.23
N LEU A 526 10.56 4.67 29.11
CA LEU A 526 10.96 5.70 30.08
C LEU A 526 10.98 5.20 31.53
N SER A 527 11.48 6.04 32.44
CA SER A 527 11.48 5.79 33.88
C SER A 527 10.58 6.82 34.59
N PRO A 528 9.37 6.45 35.03
CA PRO A 528 8.48 7.41 35.70
C PRO A 528 8.98 7.87 37.07
N ASP A 529 9.89 7.11 37.70
CA ASP A 529 10.51 7.50 38.97
C ASP A 529 11.70 8.46 38.80
N ASN A 530 12.18 8.65 37.57
CA ASN A 530 13.26 9.58 37.20
C ASN A 530 12.93 10.19 35.83
N PRO A 531 11.87 11.02 35.75
CA PRO A 531 11.26 11.45 34.48
C PRO A 531 12.17 12.30 33.59
N GLU A 532 13.25 12.86 34.15
CA GLU A 532 14.24 13.66 33.43
C GLU A 532 15.33 12.83 32.72
N LEU A 533 15.41 11.53 32.98
CA LEU A 533 16.40 10.65 32.35
C LEU A 533 16.04 10.36 30.89
N PRO A 534 17.05 10.20 30.00
CA PRO A 534 16.81 9.83 28.61
C PRO A 534 16.13 8.47 28.50
N ALA A 535 15.35 8.29 27.43
CA ALA A 535 14.78 6.99 27.07
C ALA A 535 15.85 5.91 26.91
N ILE A 536 15.45 4.69 27.28
CA ILE A 536 16.26 3.48 27.09
C ILE A 536 15.43 2.47 26.30
N THR A 537 16.09 1.49 25.68
CA THR A 537 15.36 0.39 25.03
C THR A 537 15.08 -0.74 26.00
N GLY A 538 13.90 -1.36 25.94
CA GLY A 538 13.53 -2.49 26.79
C GLY A 538 12.17 -3.06 26.43
N ASN A 539 11.62 -3.92 27.29
CA ASN A 539 10.20 -4.23 27.19
C ASN A 539 9.43 -3.01 27.68
N ASN A 540 8.56 -2.47 26.85
CA ASN A 540 7.53 -1.54 27.26
C ASN A 540 6.31 -2.39 27.66
N ASN A 541 5.67 -2.05 28.76
CA ASN A 541 4.57 -2.82 29.34
C ASN A 541 3.51 -1.89 29.94
N VAL A 542 3.52 -0.62 29.52
CA VAL A 542 2.61 0.42 29.98
C VAL A 542 1.98 1.15 28.80
N ASP A 543 2.74 1.44 27.74
CA ASP A 543 2.25 2.21 26.59
C ASP A 543 1.46 1.35 25.59
N THR A 544 0.51 1.98 24.89
CA THR A 544 -0.25 1.40 23.77
C THR A 544 0.44 1.58 22.42
N GLU A 545 1.68 2.02 22.47
CA GLU A 545 2.53 2.28 21.32
C GLU A 545 3.96 1.85 21.63
N GLU A 546 4.60 1.20 20.66
CA GLU A 546 5.99 0.80 20.78
C GLU A 546 6.73 1.20 19.50
N GLN A 547 7.90 1.83 19.65
CA GLN A 547 8.76 2.20 18.53
C GLN A 547 10.16 1.63 18.71
N VAL A 548 10.64 0.97 17.66
CA VAL A 548 12.04 0.60 17.48
C VAL A 548 12.65 1.51 16.41
N LEU A 549 13.74 2.19 16.76
CA LEU A 549 14.53 3.00 15.85
C LEU A 549 15.96 2.48 15.79
N ILE A 550 16.40 2.06 14.60
CA ILE A 550 17.77 1.67 14.31
C ILE A 550 18.37 2.77 13.46
N GLU A 551 19.14 3.67 14.07
CA GLU A 551 19.72 4.85 13.41
C GLU A 551 20.64 4.49 12.23
N THR A 552 21.42 3.43 12.39
CA THR A 552 22.37 2.96 11.38
C THR A 552 22.20 1.45 11.17
N PRO A 553 21.14 1.03 10.45
CA PRO A 553 20.94 -0.39 10.18
C PRO A 553 22.07 -0.90 9.26
N GLY A 554 22.55 -2.11 9.49
CA GLY A 554 23.39 -2.80 8.52
C GLY A 554 22.59 -3.14 7.26
N LEU A 555 23.24 -3.12 6.09
CA LEU A 555 22.68 -3.67 4.85
C LEU A 555 22.32 -5.14 5.08
N GLY A 556 21.05 -5.49 4.92
CA GLY A 556 20.60 -6.85 5.20
C GLY A 556 19.11 -6.97 5.49
N ASN A 557 18.72 -8.17 5.88
CA ASN A 557 17.34 -8.57 6.10
C ASN A 557 17.02 -8.50 7.58
N TYR A 558 15.84 -7.96 7.88
CA TYR A 558 15.31 -7.82 9.23
C TYR A 558 13.96 -8.51 9.33
N ARG A 559 13.73 -9.19 10.44
CA ARG A 559 12.44 -9.75 10.82
C ARG A 559 11.82 -8.90 11.92
N ILE A 560 10.70 -8.27 11.61
CA ILE A 560 9.87 -7.56 12.56
C ILE A 560 8.91 -8.57 13.16
N VAL A 561 8.85 -8.67 14.48
CA VAL A 561 7.99 -9.61 15.21
C VAL A 561 7.09 -8.82 16.15
N VAL A 562 5.79 -9.05 16.07
CA VAL A 562 4.82 -8.58 17.06
C VAL A 562 4.18 -9.79 17.71
N ARG A 563 4.25 -9.86 19.03
CA ARG A 563 3.61 -10.90 19.85
C ARG A 563 2.89 -10.25 21.01
N HIS A 564 2.32 -11.03 21.92
CA HIS A 564 1.77 -10.49 23.15
C HIS A 564 2.32 -11.20 24.39
N SER A 565 2.20 -10.53 25.53
CA SER A 565 2.47 -11.06 26.86
C SER A 565 1.17 -11.12 27.65
N GLY A 566 1.00 -12.15 28.48
CA GLY A 566 -0.27 -12.38 29.18
C GLY A 566 -1.40 -12.83 28.24
N GLN A 567 -2.64 -12.70 28.72
CA GLN A 567 -3.84 -13.06 27.97
C GLN A 567 -4.43 -11.81 27.31
N LEU A 568 -4.77 -11.90 26.04
CA LEU A 568 -5.54 -10.89 25.33
C LEU A 568 -7.00 -10.94 25.78
N GLN A 569 -7.54 -9.79 26.15
CA GLN A 569 -8.98 -9.62 26.32
C GLN A 569 -9.68 -9.95 24.99
N ASP A 570 -10.81 -10.67 25.08
CA ASP A 570 -11.60 -11.12 23.92
C ASP A 570 -10.83 -12.01 22.93
N TYR A 571 -9.71 -12.60 23.36
CA TYR A 571 -8.85 -13.52 22.59
C TYR A 571 -8.21 -12.92 21.33
N SER A 572 -8.30 -11.60 21.11
CA SER A 572 -7.67 -10.92 19.98
C SER A 572 -7.45 -9.42 20.24
N GLN A 573 -6.46 -8.83 19.58
CA GLN A 573 -6.21 -7.38 19.58
C GLN A 573 -5.87 -6.92 18.16
N ASN A 574 -6.62 -5.93 17.69
CA ASN A 574 -6.32 -5.21 16.46
C ASN A 574 -5.19 -4.20 16.70
N PHE A 575 -4.19 -4.16 15.83
CA PHE A 575 -3.08 -3.22 15.93
C PHE A 575 -2.66 -2.72 14.54
N SER A 576 -1.96 -1.60 14.52
CA SER A 576 -1.40 -1.00 13.31
C SER A 576 0.11 -0.98 13.39
N ILE A 577 0.78 -1.14 12.25
CA ILE A 577 2.24 -1.06 12.15
C ILE A 577 2.65 -0.12 11.03
N ILE A 578 3.63 0.74 11.31
CA ILE A 578 4.25 1.69 10.37
C ILE A 578 5.74 1.38 10.23
N ILE A 579 6.23 1.21 9.00
CA ILE A 579 7.61 0.83 8.69
C ILE A 579 8.23 1.82 7.70
N THR A 580 9.39 2.38 8.03
CA THR A 580 10.18 3.21 7.09
C THR A 580 11.67 2.89 7.15
N GLY A 581 12.41 3.23 6.09
CA GLY A 581 13.85 2.99 6.00
C GLY A 581 14.25 1.55 5.66
N ALA A 582 13.28 0.76 5.19
CA ALA A 582 13.50 -0.55 4.59
C ALA A 582 12.53 -0.74 3.41
N ILE A 583 12.91 -1.63 2.50
CA ILE A 583 12.08 -2.10 1.39
C ILE A 583 11.39 -3.37 1.87
N CYS A 584 10.10 -3.51 1.63
CA CYS A 584 9.43 -4.73 2.03
C CYS A 584 9.79 -5.89 1.14
N GLN A 585 10.06 -7.01 1.79
CA GLN A 585 10.27 -8.27 1.10
C GLN A 585 8.95 -9.01 1.08
N HIS A 586 8.31 -8.96 -0.09
CA HIS A 586 7.12 -9.75 -0.40
C HIS A 586 7.46 -11.24 -0.59
N GLU A 587 8.75 -11.56 -0.74
CA GLU A 587 9.26 -12.93 -0.78
C GLU A 587 9.78 -13.34 0.59
N CYS A 588 9.37 -14.53 1.01
CA CYS A 588 9.80 -15.14 2.26
C CYS A 588 11.30 -15.47 2.21
N ILE A 589 12.02 -15.23 3.31
CA ILE A 589 13.48 -15.40 3.36
C ILE A 589 13.81 -16.76 3.98
N PRO A 590 14.51 -17.67 3.27
CA PRO A 590 14.91 -18.95 3.85
C PRO A 590 15.82 -18.75 5.07
N PRO A 591 15.75 -19.60 6.11
CA PRO A 591 14.94 -20.81 6.20
C PRO A 591 13.49 -20.50 6.61
N TYR A 592 12.50 -21.04 5.87
CA TYR A 592 11.09 -20.71 6.12
C TYR A 592 10.12 -21.87 6.06
N VAL A 593 8.94 -21.63 6.63
CA VAL A 593 7.68 -22.31 6.35
C VAL A 593 6.67 -21.29 5.81
N LYS A 594 6.10 -21.52 4.62
CA LYS A 594 5.25 -20.56 3.91
C LYS A 594 3.90 -21.16 3.54
N VAL A 595 2.81 -20.40 3.73
CA VAL A 595 1.50 -20.72 3.14
C VAL A 595 1.49 -20.34 1.66
N GLY A 596 0.97 -21.21 0.80
CA GLY A 596 0.82 -20.94 -0.61
C GLY A 596 -0.33 -19.99 -0.94
N GLU A 597 -0.13 -19.23 -2.01
CA GLU A 597 -1.20 -18.44 -2.64
C GLU A 597 -2.18 -19.39 -3.34
N VAL A 598 -3.48 -19.19 -3.11
CA VAL A 598 -4.56 -19.97 -3.71
C VAL A 598 -5.69 -19.06 -4.16
N SER A 599 -6.54 -19.57 -5.04
CA SER A 599 -7.72 -18.85 -5.51
C SER A 599 -8.83 -19.84 -5.83
N GLY A 600 -10.07 -19.36 -5.86
CA GLY A 600 -11.24 -20.19 -6.15
C GLY A 600 -12.54 -19.41 -6.21
N VAL A 601 -13.60 -20.07 -6.65
CA VAL A 601 -14.97 -19.54 -6.70
C VAL A 601 -15.84 -20.17 -5.62
N ALA A 602 -17.00 -19.58 -5.32
CA ALA A 602 -17.93 -20.15 -4.35
C ALA A 602 -18.36 -21.57 -4.76
N GLY A 603 -18.19 -22.54 -3.85
CA GLY A 603 -18.42 -23.97 -4.08
C GLY A 603 -17.15 -24.79 -4.28
N ASP A 604 -16.00 -24.15 -4.56
CA ASP A 604 -14.74 -24.86 -4.80
C ASP A 604 -14.18 -25.51 -3.55
N THR A 605 -13.52 -26.66 -3.73
CA THR A 605 -12.61 -27.21 -2.74
C THR A 605 -11.18 -26.86 -3.16
N ILE A 606 -10.51 -26.02 -2.38
CA ILE A 606 -9.14 -25.58 -2.62
C ILE A 606 -8.14 -26.33 -1.74
N GLU A 607 -6.97 -26.65 -2.29
CA GLU A 607 -5.85 -27.25 -1.54
C GLU A 607 -4.74 -26.20 -1.35
N VAL A 608 -4.57 -25.71 -0.13
CA VAL A 608 -3.56 -24.71 0.27
C VAL A 608 -2.25 -25.39 0.63
N PRO A 609 -1.18 -25.29 -0.18
CA PRO A 609 0.09 -25.92 0.14
C PRO A 609 0.82 -25.16 1.25
N ILE A 610 1.47 -25.90 2.16
CA ILE A 610 2.40 -25.38 3.16
C ILE A 610 3.80 -25.80 2.73
N PHE A 611 4.65 -24.85 2.38
CA PHE A 611 6.01 -25.08 1.88
C PHE A 611 7.03 -24.98 3.00
N ILE A 612 8.11 -25.74 2.90
CA ILE A 612 9.35 -25.50 3.64
C ILE A 612 10.46 -25.18 2.64
N GLU A 613 11.36 -24.27 3.01
CA GLU A 613 12.57 -23.96 2.25
C GLU A 613 13.76 -23.88 3.22
N GLN A 614 14.80 -24.67 2.94
CA GLN A 614 16.08 -24.71 3.66
C GLN A 614 15.96 -24.88 5.18
N ASN A 615 15.16 -25.82 5.68
CA ASN A 615 15.00 -26.01 7.14
C ASN A 615 16.34 -26.14 7.89
N SER A 616 16.50 -25.37 8.98
CA SER A 616 17.74 -25.31 9.76
C SER A 616 18.01 -26.56 10.58
N ASP A 617 16.95 -27.24 11.02
CA ASP A 617 16.96 -28.41 11.88
C ASP A 617 16.29 -29.59 11.17
N SER A 618 16.70 -30.83 11.45
CA SER A 618 16.02 -32.02 10.91
C SER A 618 14.63 -32.12 11.50
N ILE A 619 13.61 -32.40 10.70
CA ILE A 619 12.20 -32.38 11.13
C ILE A 619 11.70 -33.81 11.28
N ASP A 620 11.67 -34.31 12.51
CA ASP A 620 11.00 -35.57 12.87
C ASP A 620 9.66 -35.34 13.58
N ALA A 621 9.44 -34.14 14.10
CA ALA A 621 8.15 -33.68 14.60
C ALA A 621 7.92 -32.19 14.32
N PHE A 622 6.67 -31.82 14.03
CA PHE A 622 6.27 -30.43 13.88
C PHE A 622 4.84 -30.19 14.35
N GLY A 623 4.58 -28.95 14.77
CA GLY A 623 3.24 -28.44 15.04
C GLY A 623 3.11 -26.97 14.67
N PHE A 624 1.93 -26.57 14.20
CA PHE A 624 1.59 -25.16 13.95
C PHE A 624 0.07 -24.95 13.94
N LYS A 625 -0.34 -23.69 14.04
CA LYS A 625 -1.73 -23.27 13.79
C LYS A 625 -1.84 -22.67 12.39
N PHE A 626 -2.85 -23.07 11.65
CA PHE A 626 -3.21 -22.50 10.34
C PHE A 626 -4.50 -21.68 10.47
N HIS A 627 -4.44 -20.42 10.01
CA HIS A 627 -5.53 -19.45 10.13
C HIS A 627 -6.14 -19.14 8.77
N TYR A 628 -7.47 -19.09 8.72
CA TYR A 628 -8.23 -18.79 7.50
C TYR A 628 -9.51 -17.99 7.83
N CYS A 629 -10.08 -17.31 6.83
CA CYS A 629 -11.33 -16.54 6.99
C CYS A 629 -12.55 -17.49 7.05
N ASN A 630 -13.07 -17.74 8.24
CA ASN A 630 -14.19 -18.66 8.48
C ASN A 630 -15.57 -18.14 8.00
N ASP A 631 -15.70 -16.85 7.68
CA ASP A 631 -16.92 -16.30 7.07
C ASP A 631 -17.05 -16.68 5.58
N LYS A 632 -15.93 -17.06 4.96
CA LYS A 632 -15.79 -17.24 3.50
C LYS A 632 -15.33 -18.63 3.12
N LEU A 633 -14.55 -19.27 3.99
CA LEU A 633 -13.95 -20.57 3.79
C LEU A 633 -14.37 -21.51 4.93
N ALA A 634 -14.36 -22.82 4.71
CA ALA A 634 -14.61 -23.83 5.73
C ALA A 634 -13.57 -24.96 5.66
N TYR A 635 -13.03 -25.38 6.79
CA TYR A 635 -12.02 -26.44 6.86
C TYR A 635 -12.61 -27.83 6.56
N LEU A 636 -11.94 -28.58 5.67
CA LEU A 636 -12.33 -29.94 5.29
C LEU A 636 -11.33 -31.01 5.73
N GLY A 637 -10.05 -30.67 5.88
CA GLY A 637 -9.02 -31.64 6.28
C GLY A 637 -7.60 -31.20 5.93
N VAL A 638 -6.64 -32.08 6.23
CA VAL A 638 -5.24 -31.94 5.81
C VAL A 638 -4.80 -33.17 5.02
N LYS A 639 -3.88 -32.96 4.08
CA LYS A 639 -3.36 -34.00 3.18
C LYS A 639 -1.83 -33.95 3.20
N ARG A 640 -1.21 -35.13 3.29
CA ARG A 640 0.25 -35.29 3.19
C ARG A 640 0.73 -34.90 1.80
N ASP A 641 1.96 -34.42 1.71
CA ASP A 641 2.61 -34.08 0.44
C ASP A 641 4.08 -34.53 0.44
N GLU A 642 4.86 -34.11 -0.55
CA GLU A 642 6.24 -34.53 -0.84
C GLU A 642 7.09 -34.83 0.40
N LEU A 643 7.16 -33.91 1.37
CA LEU A 643 8.03 -34.05 2.54
C LEU A 643 7.42 -34.90 3.66
N THR A 644 6.09 -35.05 3.71
CA THR A 644 5.38 -35.82 4.75
C THR A 644 4.69 -37.07 4.23
N TYR A 645 4.95 -37.45 2.98
CA TYR A 645 4.28 -38.57 2.33
C TYR A 645 4.43 -39.87 3.14
N GLU A 646 5.61 -40.09 3.73
CA GLU A 646 5.91 -41.26 4.55
C GLU A 646 5.61 -41.10 6.04
N PHE A 647 5.19 -39.92 6.52
CA PHE A 647 4.99 -39.68 7.96
C PHE A 647 4.01 -40.67 8.58
N ASP A 648 4.35 -41.24 9.74
CA ASP A 648 3.50 -42.15 10.50
C ASP A 648 2.19 -41.45 10.89
N PHE A 649 2.27 -40.20 11.34
CA PHE A 649 1.12 -39.40 11.77
C PHE A 649 1.15 -37.98 11.17
N LEU A 650 0.00 -37.54 10.64
CA LEU A 650 -0.26 -36.17 10.20
C LEU A 650 -1.77 -35.94 10.28
N ASP A 651 -2.19 -34.95 11.05
CA ASP A 651 -3.61 -34.62 11.24
C ASP A 651 -3.81 -33.14 11.54
N GLY A 652 -5.03 -32.66 11.35
CA GLY A 652 -5.42 -31.28 11.55
C GLY A 652 -6.81 -31.20 12.19
N HIS A 653 -6.91 -30.49 13.31
CA HIS A 653 -8.17 -30.34 14.04
C HIS A 653 -8.51 -28.87 14.23
N GLU A 654 -9.68 -28.48 13.75
CA GLU A 654 -10.24 -27.16 14.00
C GLU A 654 -10.84 -27.10 15.41
N ASN A 655 -10.18 -26.39 16.31
CA ASN A 655 -10.65 -26.21 17.69
C ASN A 655 -11.51 -24.95 17.84
N THR A 656 -11.21 -23.94 17.02
CA THR A 656 -11.91 -22.66 16.96
C THR A 656 -12.18 -22.37 15.50
N PRO A 657 -13.40 -21.93 15.11
CA PRO A 657 -13.69 -21.55 13.73
C PRO A 657 -12.62 -20.61 13.15
N GLY A 658 -12.04 -20.98 12.01
CA GLY A 658 -10.98 -20.22 11.34
C GLY A 658 -9.55 -20.57 11.78
N VAL A 659 -9.38 -21.48 12.75
CA VAL A 659 -8.07 -21.89 13.28
C VAL A 659 -7.94 -23.40 13.37
N VAL A 660 -7.03 -23.96 12.57
CA VAL A 660 -6.73 -25.40 12.53
C VAL A 660 -5.40 -25.67 13.22
N ASN A 661 -5.40 -26.52 14.24
CA ASN A 661 -4.17 -27.02 14.83
C ASN A 661 -3.68 -28.21 14.00
N ILE A 662 -2.51 -28.10 13.39
CA ILE A 662 -1.93 -29.11 12.50
C ILE A 662 -0.62 -29.60 13.10
N GLY A 663 -0.40 -30.91 13.07
CA GLY A 663 0.86 -31.50 13.50
C GLY A 663 1.12 -32.85 12.85
N GLY A 664 2.39 -33.23 12.85
CA GLY A 664 2.84 -34.51 12.32
C GLY A 664 4.16 -34.95 12.94
N PHE A 665 4.40 -36.25 12.92
CA PHE A 665 5.68 -36.83 13.35
C PHE A 665 5.99 -38.14 12.60
N ASP A 666 7.27 -38.44 12.47
CA ASP A 666 7.78 -39.68 11.90
C ASP A 666 9.14 -40.07 12.53
N PRO A 667 9.44 -41.37 12.74
CA PRO A 667 10.77 -41.82 13.17
C PRO A 667 11.90 -41.49 12.18
N VAL A 668 11.59 -41.24 10.91
CA VAL A 668 12.50 -40.85 9.84
C VAL A 668 12.35 -39.34 9.58
N ALA A 669 13.32 -38.58 10.07
CA ALA A 669 13.33 -37.13 9.93
C ALA A 669 13.44 -36.68 8.47
N ILE A 670 12.82 -35.55 8.15
CA ILE A 670 13.18 -34.74 6.98
C ILE A 670 14.56 -34.13 7.25
N ASP A 671 15.50 -34.34 6.32
CA ASP A 671 16.88 -33.86 6.47
C ASP A 671 16.95 -32.32 6.56
N THR A 672 18.02 -31.79 7.16
CA THR A 672 18.33 -30.34 7.12
C THR A 672 18.53 -29.85 5.69
N ASN A 673 18.27 -28.56 5.44
CA ASN A 673 18.32 -27.94 4.11
C ASN A 673 17.36 -28.57 3.06
N SER A 674 16.29 -29.22 3.49
CA SER A 674 15.23 -29.68 2.59
C SER A 674 14.34 -28.51 2.17
N SER A 675 13.81 -28.62 0.94
CA SER A 675 12.83 -27.69 0.39
C SER A 675 11.75 -28.50 -0.33
N GLY A 676 10.48 -28.11 -0.19
CA GLY A 676 9.35 -28.84 -0.77
C GLY A 676 8.02 -28.53 -0.10
N THR A 677 6.96 -29.22 -0.52
CA THR A 677 5.64 -29.08 0.13
C THR A 677 5.58 -29.99 1.36
N LEU A 678 5.37 -29.40 2.53
CA LEU A 678 5.17 -30.12 3.78
C LEU A 678 3.83 -30.85 3.79
N LEU A 679 2.73 -30.13 3.55
CA LEU A 679 1.36 -30.67 3.51
C LEU A 679 0.43 -29.72 2.76
N ARG A 680 -0.82 -30.14 2.53
CA ARG A 680 -1.89 -29.28 2.02
C ARG A 680 -3.05 -29.20 2.98
N VAL A 681 -3.53 -27.98 3.27
CA VAL A 681 -4.77 -27.73 3.98
C VAL A 681 -5.91 -27.67 2.98
N ILE A 682 -7.00 -28.40 3.22
CA ILE A 682 -8.15 -28.47 2.33
C ILE A 682 -9.26 -27.58 2.90
N LEU A 683 -9.69 -26.60 2.11
CA LEU A 683 -10.77 -25.68 2.45
C LEU A 683 -11.88 -25.74 1.40
N LEU A 684 -13.14 -25.55 1.82
CA LEU A 684 -14.28 -25.26 0.96
C LEU A 684 -14.46 -23.75 0.87
N VAL A 685 -14.69 -23.21 -0.32
CA VAL A 685 -15.08 -21.81 -0.51
C VAL A 685 -16.60 -21.70 -0.35
N GLU A 686 -17.06 -21.18 0.78
CA GLU A 686 -18.50 -21.01 1.05
C GLU A 686 -19.07 -19.77 0.40
N GLN A 687 -18.32 -18.67 0.38
CA GLN A 687 -18.72 -17.39 -0.21
C GLN A 687 -17.51 -16.72 -0.88
N CYS A 688 -17.72 -16.15 -2.05
CA CYS A 688 -16.71 -15.36 -2.76
C CYS A 688 -17.31 -14.10 -3.40
N GLY A 689 -16.81 -12.92 -3.03
CA GLY A 689 -17.05 -11.67 -3.75
C GLY A 689 -15.95 -11.41 -4.76
N GLU A 690 -16.32 -10.94 -5.95
CA GLU A 690 -15.38 -10.62 -7.03
C GLU A 690 -14.32 -9.61 -6.57
N GLY A 691 -13.03 -9.94 -6.77
CA GLY A 691 -11.90 -9.09 -6.36
C GLY A 691 -11.58 -9.09 -4.86
N GLU A 692 -12.29 -9.86 -4.03
CA GLU A 692 -11.95 -10.01 -2.61
C GLU A 692 -10.70 -10.90 -2.43
N SER A 693 -9.81 -10.54 -1.51
CA SER A 693 -8.64 -11.34 -1.13
C SER A 693 -8.49 -11.40 0.38
N TYR A 694 -8.10 -12.56 0.90
CA TYR A 694 -8.04 -12.89 2.31
C TYR A 694 -6.69 -13.49 2.68
N GLN A 695 -6.08 -13.06 3.79
CA GLN A 695 -4.81 -13.61 4.26
C GLN A 695 -4.99 -14.99 4.91
N LEU A 696 -4.05 -15.88 4.64
CA LEU A 696 -3.90 -17.20 5.24
C LEU A 696 -2.57 -17.23 6.01
N ASN A 697 -2.61 -17.52 7.32
CA ASN A 697 -1.46 -17.33 8.19
C ASN A 697 -1.05 -18.60 8.93
N LEU A 698 0.23 -18.65 9.33
CA LEU A 698 0.76 -19.64 10.27
C LEU A 698 1.17 -18.96 11.57
N SER A 699 0.83 -19.57 12.70
CA SER A 699 1.33 -19.15 14.01
C SER A 699 1.73 -20.36 14.85
N ASN A 700 2.39 -20.07 15.99
CA ASN A 700 2.73 -21.05 17.02
C ASN A 700 3.46 -22.28 16.46
N LEU A 701 4.51 -22.04 15.67
CA LEU A 701 5.43 -23.09 15.22
C LEU A 701 6.07 -23.77 16.43
N THR A 702 5.97 -25.09 16.52
CA THR A 702 6.55 -25.90 17.60
C THR A 702 7.52 -26.94 17.08
N ASP A 703 8.28 -27.53 18.01
CA ASP A 703 9.23 -28.61 17.74
C ASP A 703 10.29 -28.19 16.72
N ASP A 704 10.57 -29.01 15.70
CA ASP A 704 11.73 -28.81 14.82
C ASP A 704 11.57 -27.65 13.83
N ILE A 705 10.37 -27.07 13.73
CA ILE A 705 10.11 -25.91 12.86
C ILE A 705 10.08 -24.57 13.62
N THR A 706 10.32 -24.57 14.92
CA THR A 706 10.24 -23.36 15.78
C THR A 706 11.15 -22.22 15.30
N ASN A 707 12.28 -22.56 14.68
CA ASN A 707 13.28 -21.59 14.22
C ASN A 707 13.04 -21.08 12.79
N LEU A 708 12.07 -21.64 12.07
CA LEU A 708 11.78 -21.23 10.69
C LEU A 708 11.04 -19.88 10.67
N ASN A 709 11.31 -19.11 9.62
CA ASN A 709 10.51 -17.94 9.30
C ASN A 709 9.11 -18.37 8.87
N ASN A 710 8.05 -17.88 9.55
CA ASN A 710 6.68 -18.13 9.13
C ASN A 710 6.25 -17.08 8.11
N CYS A 711 5.70 -17.51 6.98
CA CYS A 711 5.21 -16.61 5.94
C CYS A 711 3.77 -16.93 5.58
N SER A 712 2.97 -15.87 5.47
CA SER A 712 1.58 -15.95 5.04
C SER A 712 1.47 -16.19 3.54
N GLY A 713 0.24 -16.48 3.12
CA GLY A 713 -0.21 -16.53 1.75
C GLY A 713 -1.61 -15.93 1.67
N THR A 714 -2.21 -15.94 0.49
CA THR A 714 -3.53 -15.36 0.25
C THR A 714 -4.47 -16.35 -0.40
N PHE A 715 -5.75 -16.20 -0.09
CA PHE A 715 -6.86 -16.74 -0.86
C PHE A 715 -7.52 -15.60 -1.62
N SER A 716 -7.60 -15.70 -2.95
CA SER A 716 -8.25 -14.70 -3.79
C SER A 716 -9.50 -15.25 -4.49
N CYS A 717 -10.60 -14.50 -4.43
CA CYS A 717 -11.84 -14.87 -5.08
C CYS A 717 -11.76 -14.66 -6.60
N GLN A 718 -12.11 -15.70 -7.36
CA GLN A 718 -12.21 -15.65 -8.82
C GLN A 718 -13.64 -15.35 -9.28
N ALA A 719 -13.78 -14.81 -10.49
CA ALA A 719 -15.06 -14.70 -11.18
C ALA A 719 -15.46 -16.06 -11.79
N ALA A 720 -16.76 -16.38 -11.79
CA ALA A 720 -17.27 -17.59 -12.47
C ALA A 720 -17.32 -17.33 -13.98
N CYS A 721 -16.53 -18.08 -14.78
CA CYS A 721 -16.48 -17.94 -16.24
C CYS A 721 -17.41 -18.96 -16.93
N ASP A 722 -18.37 -18.52 -17.75
CA ASP A 722 -19.25 -19.42 -18.51
C ASP A 722 -18.55 -19.95 -19.78
N LEU A 723 -18.44 -21.27 -19.93
CA LEU A 723 -17.73 -21.91 -21.04
C LEU A 723 -18.40 -21.59 -22.40
N GLY A 724 -17.61 -21.10 -23.35
CA GLY A 724 -18.05 -20.65 -24.67
C GLY A 724 -18.52 -19.20 -24.75
N ASP A 725 -18.46 -18.45 -23.65
CA ASP A 725 -18.80 -17.02 -23.55
C ASP A 725 -17.56 -16.18 -23.09
N PRO A 726 -16.59 -15.94 -23.99
CA PRO A 726 -15.38 -15.18 -23.70
C PRO A 726 -15.62 -13.67 -23.54
N ASN A 727 -16.76 -13.13 -23.96
CA ASN A 727 -17.08 -11.70 -23.81
C ASN A 727 -17.95 -11.41 -22.57
N MET A 728 -18.40 -12.46 -21.87
CA MET A 728 -19.22 -12.42 -20.66
C MET A 728 -20.53 -11.63 -20.82
N ASP A 729 -21.12 -11.66 -22.02
CA ASP A 729 -22.40 -11.00 -22.26
C ASP A 729 -23.61 -11.88 -21.91
N GLY A 730 -23.36 -13.15 -21.57
CA GLY A 730 -24.34 -14.14 -21.15
C GLY A 730 -24.97 -14.92 -22.30
N ASP A 731 -24.57 -14.67 -23.56
CA ASP A 731 -25.10 -15.31 -24.76
C ASP A 731 -23.98 -15.96 -25.59
N ILE A 732 -24.11 -17.25 -25.92
CA ILE A 732 -23.19 -17.91 -26.89
C ILE A 732 -23.56 -17.51 -28.32
N THR A 733 -22.70 -16.75 -28.99
CA THR A 733 -22.92 -16.19 -30.33
C THR A 733 -21.76 -16.48 -31.31
N PRO A 734 -21.92 -16.16 -32.61
CA PRO A 734 -20.78 -16.14 -33.54
C PRO A 734 -19.70 -15.10 -33.17
N GLY A 735 -20.04 -14.08 -32.37
CA GLY A 735 -19.08 -13.12 -31.84
C GLY A 735 -18.05 -13.82 -30.94
N ASP A 736 -18.48 -14.77 -30.13
CA ASP A 736 -17.66 -15.57 -29.23
C ASP A 736 -16.73 -16.51 -29.96
N ALA A 737 -17.25 -17.19 -30.99
CA ALA A 737 -16.42 -18.00 -31.89
C ALA A 737 -15.34 -17.15 -32.59
N LEU A 738 -15.68 -15.92 -32.99
CA LEU A 738 -14.72 -14.99 -33.58
C LEU A 738 -13.69 -14.51 -32.55
N CYS A 739 -14.13 -14.26 -31.32
CA CYS A 739 -13.31 -13.91 -30.18
C CYS A 739 -12.20 -14.94 -29.97
N ILE A 740 -12.60 -16.21 -29.80
CA ILE A 740 -11.70 -17.35 -29.61
C ILE A 740 -10.72 -17.49 -30.79
N PHE A 741 -11.22 -17.36 -32.02
CA PHE A 741 -10.37 -17.46 -33.20
C PHE A 741 -9.34 -16.32 -33.31
N GLN A 742 -9.72 -15.10 -32.94
CA GLN A 742 -8.80 -13.96 -32.91
C GLN A 742 -7.78 -14.10 -31.78
N THR A 743 -8.20 -14.56 -30.61
CA THR A 743 -7.33 -14.91 -29.48
C THR A 743 -6.30 -15.96 -29.90
N TYR A 744 -6.71 -17.01 -30.61
CA TYR A 744 -5.79 -18.00 -31.20
C TYR A 744 -4.75 -17.34 -32.12
N LEU A 745 -5.19 -16.56 -33.12
CA LEU A 745 -4.30 -15.90 -34.07
C LEU A 745 -3.30 -14.96 -33.39
N GLN A 746 -3.72 -14.27 -32.33
CA GLN A 746 -2.89 -13.35 -31.55
C GLN A 746 -2.06 -14.03 -30.45
N GLY A 747 -1.94 -15.36 -30.47
CA GLY A 747 -1.04 -16.06 -29.57
C GLY A 747 -1.58 -16.28 -28.16
N GLY A 748 -2.91 -16.30 -27.98
CA GLY A 748 -3.56 -16.40 -26.68
C GLY A 748 -3.89 -15.03 -26.06
N THR A 749 -3.63 -13.93 -26.76
CA THR A 749 -4.00 -12.58 -26.29
C THR A 749 -5.38 -12.20 -26.84
N PRO A 750 -6.38 -11.91 -25.98
CA PRO A 750 -7.69 -11.48 -26.45
C PRO A 750 -7.62 -10.14 -27.21
N PRO A 751 -8.41 -9.96 -28.28
CA PRO A 751 -8.47 -8.69 -28.99
C PRO A 751 -9.16 -7.61 -28.14
N ALA A 752 -8.61 -6.39 -28.14
CA ALA A 752 -9.21 -5.24 -27.44
C ALA A 752 -10.67 -4.99 -27.89
N GLY A 753 -11.59 -4.84 -26.93
CA GLY A 753 -13.01 -4.61 -27.18
C GLY A 753 -13.90 -5.44 -26.25
N GLU A 754 -15.05 -5.89 -26.74
CA GLU A 754 -15.99 -6.75 -25.99
C GLU A 754 -15.34 -8.09 -25.58
N CYS A 755 -14.25 -8.49 -26.22
CA CYS A 755 -13.49 -9.72 -25.98
C CYS A 755 -12.38 -9.63 -24.92
N ASP A 756 -12.13 -8.46 -24.34
CA ASP A 756 -11.01 -8.23 -23.42
C ASP A 756 -11.46 -8.45 -21.96
N THR A 757 -11.90 -9.67 -21.66
CA THR A 757 -12.32 -10.08 -20.32
C THR A 757 -11.27 -10.96 -19.66
N GLU A 758 -11.21 -10.93 -18.32
CA GLU A 758 -10.33 -11.81 -17.53
C GLU A 758 -10.65 -13.30 -17.77
N CYS A 759 -11.89 -13.61 -18.17
CA CYS A 759 -12.36 -14.96 -18.51
C CYS A 759 -12.13 -15.39 -19.97
N ALA A 760 -11.70 -14.51 -20.89
CA ALA A 760 -11.73 -14.79 -22.33
C ALA A 760 -10.92 -16.04 -22.76
N ILE A 761 -9.86 -16.37 -22.01
CA ILE A 761 -9.04 -17.57 -22.26
C ILE A 761 -9.67 -18.81 -21.62
N LEU A 762 -10.26 -18.69 -20.42
CA LEU A 762 -10.89 -19.80 -19.71
C LEU A 762 -12.22 -20.21 -20.35
N ALA A 763 -13.09 -19.24 -20.61
CA ALA A 763 -14.34 -19.44 -21.33
C ALA A 763 -14.11 -19.83 -22.80
N GLY A 764 -12.96 -19.45 -23.38
CA GLY A 764 -12.65 -19.73 -24.78
C GLY A 764 -12.27 -21.19 -25.08
N ASP A 765 -11.83 -21.97 -24.10
CA ASP A 765 -11.46 -23.39 -24.26
C ASP A 765 -12.71 -24.28 -24.24
N ALA A 766 -13.50 -24.16 -25.31
CA ALA A 766 -14.79 -24.84 -25.40
C ALA A 766 -14.68 -26.37 -25.55
N ASN A 767 -13.49 -26.89 -25.85
CA ASN A 767 -13.25 -28.31 -26.04
C ASN A 767 -12.55 -28.99 -24.84
N CYS A 768 -12.13 -28.19 -23.86
CA CYS A 768 -11.53 -28.60 -22.59
C CYS A 768 -10.20 -29.36 -22.78
N ASP A 769 -9.36 -28.94 -23.75
CA ASP A 769 -8.02 -29.51 -23.97
C ASP A 769 -6.88 -28.61 -23.47
N ASN A 770 -7.21 -27.56 -22.73
CA ASN A 770 -6.31 -26.53 -22.21
C ASN A 770 -5.53 -25.78 -23.31
N ASP A 771 -6.06 -25.73 -24.54
CA ASP A 771 -5.51 -24.93 -25.64
C ASP A 771 -6.61 -24.09 -26.31
N ILE A 772 -6.29 -22.85 -26.68
CA ILE A 772 -7.20 -22.02 -27.47
C ILE A 772 -6.88 -22.23 -28.93
N SER A 773 -7.76 -22.93 -29.64
CA SER A 773 -7.53 -23.33 -31.02
C SER A 773 -8.69 -22.94 -31.96
N PRO A 774 -8.49 -23.01 -33.29
CA PRO A 774 -9.60 -22.94 -34.24
C PRO A 774 -10.65 -24.06 -34.03
N GLY A 775 -10.29 -25.13 -33.31
CA GLY A 775 -11.21 -26.20 -32.90
C GLY A 775 -12.26 -25.73 -31.90
N ASP A 776 -11.86 -24.90 -30.94
CA ASP A 776 -12.75 -24.31 -29.92
C ASP A 776 -13.72 -23.33 -30.55
N ALA A 777 -13.21 -22.45 -31.42
CA ALA A 777 -14.03 -21.54 -32.20
C ALA A 777 -15.07 -22.30 -33.06
N LEU A 778 -14.68 -23.42 -33.67
CA LEU A 778 -15.61 -24.27 -34.41
C LEU A 778 -16.69 -24.89 -33.50
N ILE A 779 -16.34 -25.30 -32.27
CA ILE A 779 -17.29 -25.87 -31.31
C ILE A 779 -18.32 -24.83 -30.87
N VAL A 780 -17.87 -23.63 -30.50
CA VAL A 780 -18.76 -22.52 -30.14
C VAL A 780 -19.67 -22.15 -31.30
N PHE A 781 -19.13 -22.05 -32.51
CA PHE A 781 -19.91 -21.76 -33.70
C PHE A 781 -20.94 -22.86 -34.02
N GLN A 782 -20.57 -24.14 -33.86
CA GLN A 782 -21.49 -25.26 -34.02
C GLN A 782 -22.55 -25.33 -32.92
N ALA A 783 -22.21 -24.95 -31.69
CA ALA A 783 -23.15 -24.88 -30.58
C ALA A 783 -24.24 -23.83 -30.88
N TYR A 784 -23.83 -22.65 -31.35
CA TYR A 784 -24.75 -21.62 -31.83
C TYR A 784 -25.68 -22.12 -32.95
N LEU A 785 -25.14 -22.75 -34.00
CA LEU A 785 -25.94 -23.24 -35.13
C LEU A 785 -26.95 -24.33 -34.74
N ASN A 786 -26.61 -25.15 -33.73
CA ASN A 786 -27.43 -26.28 -33.31
C ASN A 786 -28.32 -25.98 -32.10
N GLY A 787 -28.25 -24.77 -31.53
CA GLY A 787 -29.00 -24.39 -30.33
C GLY A 787 -28.63 -25.21 -29.09
N LEU A 788 -27.37 -25.62 -28.99
CA LEU A 788 -26.85 -26.42 -27.87
C LEU A 788 -26.34 -25.49 -26.76
N THR A 789 -26.67 -25.80 -25.52
CA THR A 789 -25.97 -25.29 -24.35
C THR A 789 -24.69 -26.11 -24.16
N LEU A 790 -23.51 -25.46 -24.23
CA LEU A 790 -22.26 -26.09 -23.82
C LEU A 790 -22.36 -26.44 -22.32
N PRO A 791 -21.81 -27.58 -21.86
CA PRO A 791 -21.88 -27.95 -20.46
C PRO A 791 -21.15 -26.90 -19.60
N LEU A 792 -21.79 -26.52 -18.48
CA LEU A 792 -21.29 -25.54 -17.50
C LEU A 792 -19.97 -25.95 -16.82
N ASP A 793 -19.55 -27.20 -16.92
CA ASP A 793 -18.32 -27.71 -16.32
C ASP A 793 -17.57 -28.59 -17.32
N CYS A 794 -16.27 -28.33 -17.52
CA CYS A 794 -15.37 -29.30 -18.16
C CYS A 794 -15.25 -30.53 -17.24
N PRO A 795 -15.80 -31.71 -17.62
CA PRO A 795 -15.67 -32.90 -16.79
C PRO A 795 -14.20 -33.33 -16.74
N PRO A 796 -13.68 -33.77 -15.58
CA PRO A 796 -12.28 -34.19 -15.46
C PRO A 796 -11.95 -35.31 -16.45
N GLY A 797 -11.11 -35.00 -17.44
CA GLY A 797 -10.57 -35.97 -18.41
C GLY A 797 -11.34 -36.16 -19.73
N GLY A 798 -12.26 -35.26 -20.09
CA GLY A 798 -13.06 -35.38 -21.31
C GLY A 798 -12.47 -34.68 -22.55
N SER A 799 -11.46 -35.25 -23.21
CA SER A 799 -11.10 -34.81 -24.58
C SER A 799 -12.12 -35.31 -25.59
N ILE A 800 -12.72 -34.43 -26.40
CA ILE A 800 -13.55 -34.83 -27.55
C ILE A 800 -12.64 -35.36 -28.66
N ALA A 801 -12.23 -36.62 -28.54
CA ALA A 801 -11.42 -37.28 -29.55
C ALA A 801 -12.18 -37.36 -30.90
N LYS A 802 -11.79 -36.53 -31.88
CA LYS A 802 -12.13 -36.75 -33.29
C LYS A 802 -10.89 -37.25 -34.01
N ASN A 803 -10.75 -38.58 -34.10
CA ASN A 803 -9.86 -39.24 -35.06
C ASN A 803 -10.30 -38.84 -36.48
N LYS A 804 -9.75 -37.74 -36.98
CA LYS A 804 -9.87 -37.32 -38.37
C LYS A 804 -8.57 -37.64 -39.12
N PRO A 805 -8.64 -37.89 -40.44
CA PRO A 805 -7.45 -38.18 -41.23
C PRO A 805 -6.52 -36.97 -41.22
N SER A 806 -5.31 -37.17 -40.73
CA SER A 806 -4.30 -36.13 -40.67
C SER A 806 -3.80 -35.71 -42.05
N VAL A 807 -3.79 -34.42 -42.30
CA VAL A 807 -3.19 -33.83 -43.50
C VAL A 807 -1.71 -33.57 -43.27
N SER A 808 -0.86 -33.93 -44.24
CA SER A 808 0.54 -33.50 -44.31
C SER A 808 0.66 -32.30 -45.24
N LEU A 809 1.56 -31.37 -44.88
CA LEU A 809 1.79 -30.12 -45.59
C LEU A 809 3.16 -30.13 -46.24
N GLU A 810 3.29 -29.43 -47.37
CA GLU A 810 4.56 -29.15 -48.02
C GLU A 810 4.75 -27.64 -48.22
N LEU A 811 5.99 -27.16 -48.11
CA LEU A 811 6.38 -25.78 -48.43
C LEU A 811 6.99 -25.69 -49.83
N VAL A 812 6.42 -24.84 -50.70
CA VAL A 812 6.85 -24.72 -52.10
C VAL A 812 7.08 -23.26 -52.49
N ALA A 813 8.26 -22.93 -53.03
CA ALA A 813 8.49 -21.62 -53.61
C ALA A 813 7.66 -21.43 -54.90
N LEU A 814 6.96 -20.30 -55.00
CA LEU A 814 6.12 -19.97 -56.15
C LEU A 814 6.89 -19.09 -57.16
N PRO A 815 6.57 -19.16 -58.47
CA PRO A 815 7.21 -18.35 -59.51
C PRO A 815 7.07 -16.85 -59.23
N ILE A 816 8.16 -16.11 -59.42
CA ILE A 816 8.24 -14.66 -59.20
C ILE A 816 7.75 -13.93 -60.46
N GLU A 817 6.75 -13.06 -60.31
CA GLU A 817 6.42 -12.02 -61.30
C GLU A 817 7.19 -10.74 -60.92
N GLU A 818 8.34 -10.52 -61.57
CA GLU A 818 9.13 -9.28 -61.65
C GLU A 818 9.15 -8.32 -60.43
N SER A 819 9.37 -8.83 -59.22
CA SER A 819 9.52 -8.02 -58.01
C SER A 819 10.57 -8.59 -57.05
N ASN A 820 11.09 -7.75 -56.14
CA ASN A 820 11.98 -8.15 -55.03
C ASN A 820 11.26 -8.99 -53.95
N GLU A 821 10.10 -9.58 -54.30
CA GLU A 821 9.22 -10.32 -53.42
C GLU A 821 9.35 -11.83 -53.68
N PHE A 822 9.25 -12.59 -52.61
CA PHE A 822 9.43 -14.02 -52.57
C PHE A 822 8.15 -14.64 -52.01
N LYS A 823 7.57 -15.60 -52.74
CA LYS A 823 6.30 -16.23 -52.36
C LYS A 823 6.50 -17.70 -51.98
N ILE A 824 5.99 -18.10 -50.83
CA ILE A 824 5.93 -19.48 -50.36
C ILE A 824 4.47 -19.92 -50.35
N GLY A 825 4.17 -21.01 -51.05
CA GLY A 825 2.90 -21.72 -50.93
C GLY A 825 2.99 -22.78 -49.83
N ILE A 826 2.03 -22.78 -48.91
CA ILE A 826 1.75 -23.89 -48.00
C ILE A 826 0.70 -24.75 -48.68
N ARG A 827 1.02 -26.00 -49.01
CA ARG A 827 0.14 -26.89 -49.79
C ARG A 827 -0.11 -28.20 -49.08
N SER A 828 -1.22 -28.85 -49.43
CA SER A 828 -1.43 -30.25 -49.04
C SER A 828 -0.75 -31.19 -50.05
N ASP A 829 -0.02 -32.18 -49.53
CA ASP A 829 0.67 -33.20 -50.33
C ASP A 829 -0.26 -34.32 -50.85
N GLN A 830 -1.53 -34.29 -50.43
CA GLN A 830 -2.56 -35.27 -50.69
C GLN A 830 -3.95 -34.62 -50.83
N SER A 831 -4.96 -35.39 -51.26
CA SER A 831 -6.34 -34.87 -51.34
C SER A 831 -7.14 -35.28 -50.11
N VAL A 832 -7.69 -34.31 -49.39
CA VAL A 832 -8.22 -34.47 -48.02
C VAL A 832 -9.45 -33.60 -47.81
N ASN A 833 -10.32 -34.00 -46.89
CA ASN A 833 -11.42 -33.15 -46.43
C ASN A 833 -10.98 -32.50 -45.12
N MET A 834 -10.97 -31.17 -45.08
CA MET A 834 -10.60 -30.38 -43.91
C MET A 834 -11.75 -29.48 -43.49
N GLN A 835 -11.94 -29.39 -42.19
CA GLN A 835 -12.95 -28.56 -41.53
C GLN A 835 -12.31 -27.54 -40.61
N VAL A 836 -11.14 -27.84 -40.05
CA VAL A 836 -10.42 -26.96 -39.14
C VAL A 836 -8.92 -27.19 -39.25
N PHE A 837 -8.12 -26.13 -39.15
CA PHE A 837 -6.68 -26.26 -39.02
C PHE A 837 -6.04 -25.04 -38.36
N GLY A 838 -4.86 -25.28 -37.78
CA GLY A 838 -3.95 -24.26 -37.32
C GLY A 838 -2.50 -24.72 -37.41
N LEU A 839 -1.59 -23.76 -37.60
CA LEU A 839 -0.15 -23.98 -37.69
C LEU A 839 0.63 -22.70 -37.38
N ASP A 840 1.87 -22.87 -36.93
CA ASP A 840 2.86 -21.80 -36.87
C ASP A 840 3.86 -21.94 -38.04
N PHE A 841 4.13 -20.83 -38.72
CA PHE A 841 5.11 -20.69 -39.78
C PHE A 841 6.25 -19.79 -39.33
N GLY A 842 7.43 -20.39 -39.13
CA GLY A 842 8.65 -19.68 -38.77
C GLY A 842 9.47 -19.25 -39.99
N TYR A 843 10.08 -18.07 -39.93
CA TYR A 843 10.94 -17.53 -40.96
C TYR A 843 12.11 -16.74 -40.36
N SER A 844 13.20 -16.62 -41.11
CA SER A 844 14.39 -15.86 -40.68
C SER A 844 14.14 -14.35 -40.78
N ASP A 845 13.66 -13.73 -39.71
CA ASP A 845 13.29 -12.30 -39.63
C ASP A 845 14.48 -11.33 -39.78
N ASP A 846 15.70 -11.79 -39.58
CA ASP A 846 16.92 -11.05 -39.83
C ASP A 846 17.24 -10.93 -41.34
N VAL A 847 16.54 -11.68 -42.19
CA VAL A 847 16.73 -11.72 -43.64
C VAL A 847 15.46 -11.34 -44.40
N LEU A 848 14.29 -11.74 -43.89
CA LEU A 848 13.00 -11.56 -44.53
C LEU A 848 12.12 -10.57 -43.75
N GLU A 849 11.33 -9.81 -44.49
CA GLU A 849 10.23 -8.97 -44.04
C GLU A 849 8.94 -9.64 -44.53
N PHE A 850 8.01 -9.96 -43.62
CA PHE A 850 6.68 -10.45 -43.97
C PHE A 850 5.84 -9.32 -44.60
N ILE A 851 5.13 -9.62 -45.68
CA ILE A 851 4.32 -8.65 -46.44
C ILE A 851 2.83 -9.00 -46.37
N SER A 852 2.47 -10.24 -46.67
CA SER A 852 1.07 -10.69 -46.69
C SER A 852 0.96 -12.20 -46.61
N ALA A 853 -0.19 -12.65 -46.14
CA ALA A 853 -0.59 -14.05 -46.14
C ALA A 853 -1.98 -14.13 -46.78
N ASP A 854 -2.02 -14.65 -48.00
CA ASP A 854 -3.25 -14.77 -48.77
C ASP A 854 -3.79 -16.20 -48.66
N PRO A 855 -5.04 -16.39 -48.20
CA PRO A 855 -5.65 -17.72 -48.20
C PRO A 855 -5.83 -18.22 -49.63
N GLY A 856 -5.66 -19.52 -49.84
CA GLY A 856 -5.93 -20.15 -51.12
C GLY A 856 -7.40 -20.02 -51.51
N ASN A 857 -7.69 -20.01 -52.81
CA ASN A 857 -9.05 -19.81 -53.35
C ASN A 857 -10.11 -20.75 -52.74
N HIS A 858 -9.72 -21.94 -52.30
CA HIS A 858 -10.62 -22.94 -51.71
C HIS A 858 -11.06 -22.60 -50.27
N LEU A 859 -10.31 -21.73 -49.58
CA LEU A 859 -10.64 -21.26 -48.24
C LEU A 859 -11.55 -20.02 -48.25
N SER A 860 -11.88 -19.48 -49.43
CA SER A 860 -12.69 -18.25 -49.56
C SER A 860 -14.12 -18.37 -49.03
N ALA A 861 -14.62 -19.60 -48.84
CA ALA A 861 -15.95 -19.88 -48.29
C ALA A 861 -15.94 -20.25 -46.80
N TRP A 862 -14.76 -20.31 -46.17
CA TRP A 862 -14.62 -20.65 -44.76
C TRP A 862 -15.06 -19.50 -43.86
N GLN A 863 -15.71 -19.85 -42.76
CA GLN A 863 -16.28 -18.91 -41.79
C GLN A 863 -15.23 -17.98 -41.21
N ALA A 864 -14.06 -18.53 -40.87
CA ALA A 864 -12.93 -17.75 -40.43
C ALA A 864 -11.63 -18.36 -40.95
N VAL A 865 -10.78 -17.52 -41.55
CA VAL A 865 -9.45 -17.87 -42.05
C VAL A 865 -8.56 -16.65 -41.87
N GLY A 866 -7.37 -16.84 -41.31
CA GLY A 866 -6.49 -15.73 -41.02
C GLY A 866 -5.06 -16.14 -40.76
N ALA A 867 -4.20 -15.14 -40.77
CA ALA A 867 -2.79 -15.25 -40.42
C ALA A 867 -2.39 -13.98 -39.66
N TYR A 868 -1.62 -14.14 -38.58
CA TYR A 868 -1.17 -13.03 -37.75
C TYR A 868 0.29 -13.25 -37.32
N GLU A 869 1.08 -12.17 -37.32
CA GLU A 869 2.46 -12.23 -36.85
C GLU A 869 2.49 -12.11 -35.33
N VAL A 870 2.62 -13.24 -34.65
CA VAL A 870 2.54 -13.34 -33.19
C VAL A 870 3.82 -12.87 -32.51
N LEU A 871 4.96 -13.15 -33.16
CA LEU A 871 6.29 -12.72 -32.77
C LEU A 871 7.08 -12.43 -34.06
N SER A 872 8.10 -11.58 -33.97
CA SER A 872 9.01 -11.33 -35.09
C SER A 872 9.54 -12.66 -35.63
N GLY A 873 9.27 -12.96 -36.90
CA GLY A 873 9.70 -14.22 -37.53
C GLY A 873 8.76 -15.40 -37.37
N VAL A 874 7.56 -15.23 -36.79
CA VAL A 874 6.58 -16.30 -36.59
C VAL A 874 5.17 -15.82 -36.98
N LEU A 875 4.59 -16.48 -37.97
CA LEU A 875 3.19 -16.29 -38.37
C LEU A 875 2.35 -17.44 -37.83
N ARG A 876 1.28 -17.13 -37.11
CA ARG A 876 0.24 -18.11 -36.78
C ARG A 876 -0.86 -18.04 -37.81
N ILE A 877 -1.24 -19.20 -38.34
CA ILE A 877 -2.15 -19.33 -39.47
C ILE A 877 -3.20 -20.36 -39.11
N GLY A 878 -4.47 -20.07 -39.37
CA GLY A 878 -5.53 -21.05 -39.15
C GLY A 878 -6.85 -20.69 -39.82
N GLY A 879 -7.81 -21.58 -39.65
CA GLY A 879 -9.18 -21.36 -40.08
C GLY A 879 -10.10 -22.52 -39.73
N PHE A 880 -11.41 -22.28 -39.80
CA PHE A 880 -12.42 -23.30 -39.64
C PHE A 880 -13.64 -23.08 -40.54
N HIS A 881 -14.36 -24.17 -40.80
CA HIS A 881 -15.62 -24.20 -41.52
C HIS A 881 -16.63 -25.14 -40.84
N ASP A 882 -17.93 -24.84 -40.87
CA ASP A 882 -18.96 -25.69 -40.24
C ASP A 882 -19.13 -27.06 -40.92
N GLU A 883 -18.99 -27.12 -42.25
CA GLU A 883 -18.85 -28.35 -43.05
C GLU A 883 -17.40 -28.63 -43.52
N ALA A 884 -17.06 -29.89 -43.79
CA ALA A 884 -15.73 -30.26 -44.30
C ALA A 884 -15.57 -29.91 -45.79
N SER A 885 -14.55 -29.14 -46.12
CA SER A 885 -14.17 -28.75 -47.48
C SER A 885 -13.11 -29.69 -48.07
N LYS A 886 -13.28 -30.09 -49.34
CA LYS A 886 -12.30 -30.92 -50.05
C LYS A 886 -11.16 -30.07 -50.61
N ILE A 887 -9.94 -30.43 -50.26
CA ILE A 887 -8.69 -29.81 -50.74
C ILE A 887 -7.96 -30.83 -51.62
N SER A 888 -7.62 -30.46 -52.84
CA SER A 888 -6.92 -31.35 -53.78
C SER A 888 -5.41 -31.32 -53.54
N LYS A 889 -4.73 -32.40 -53.92
CA LYS A 889 -3.27 -32.49 -53.85
C LYS A 889 -2.63 -31.34 -54.66
N GLY A 890 -1.71 -30.60 -54.03
CA GLY A 890 -0.95 -29.51 -54.65
C GLY A 890 -1.66 -28.14 -54.67
N GLU A 891 -2.85 -28.03 -54.09
CA GLU A 891 -3.51 -26.73 -53.89
C GLU A 891 -2.90 -25.98 -52.69
N ASN A 892 -2.78 -24.65 -52.81
CA ASN A 892 -2.31 -23.79 -51.72
C ASN A 892 -3.41 -23.65 -50.66
N LEU A 893 -3.09 -23.91 -49.40
CA LEU A 893 -3.85 -23.43 -48.24
C LEU A 893 -3.60 -21.94 -48.02
N PHE A 894 -2.33 -21.54 -48.06
CA PHE A 894 -1.91 -20.15 -47.92
C PHE A 894 -0.76 -19.84 -48.88
N VAL A 895 -0.71 -18.59 -49.35
CA VAL A 895 0.41 -18.02 -50.08
C VAL A 895 0.98 -16.89 -49.23
N LEU A 896 2.20 -17.09 -48.76
CA LEU A 896 2.93 -16.12 -47.95
C LEU A 896 3.88 -15.32 -48.83
N THR A 897 3.81 -13.99 -48.75
CA THR A 897 4.67 -13.07 -49.49
C THR A 897 5.66 -12.43 -48.52
N PHE A 898 6.94 -12.48 -48.87
CA PHE A 898 8.05 -11.90 -48.13
C PHE A 898 8.89 -10.98 -49.02
N ARG A 899 9.63 -10.06 -48.40
CA ARG A 899 10.65 -9.22 -49.04
C ARG A 899 12.01 -9.42 -48.36
N PHE A 900 13.09 -9.41 -49.12
CA PHE A 900 14.44 -9.46 -48.55
C PHE A 900 14.82 -8.11 -47.91
N LYS A 901 15.20 -8.12 -46.63
CA LYS A 901 15.70 -6.93 -45.90
C LYS A 901 17.10 -6.49 -46.35
N ASN A 902 17.91 -7.40 -46.91
CA ASN A 902 19.28 -7.12 -47.34
C ASN A 902 19.64 -7.87 -48.64
N GLU A 903 20.16 -7.14 -49.64
CA GLU A 903 20.54 -7.70 -50.94
C GLU A 903 21.73 -8.68 -50.90
N LYS A 904 22.50 -8.73 -49.79
CA LYS A 904 23.73 -9.53 -49.69
C LYS A 904 23.56 -10.94 -49.10
N LYS A 905 22.40 -11.29 -48.54
CA LYS A 905 22.11 -12.66 -48.06
C LYS A 905 21.31 -13.41 -49.11
N ASP A 906 21.80 -14.57 -49.51
CA ASP A 906 21.21 -15.37 -50.60
C ASP A 906 20.46 -16.61 -50.10
N GLU A 907 20.54 -16.98 -48.82
CA GLU A 907 19.93 -18.21 -48.26
C GLU A 907 18.98 -17.84 -47.12
N VAL A 908 17.77 -18.43 -47.13
CA VAL A 908 16.73 -18.24 -46.10
C VAL A 908 16.16 -19.57 -45.67
N ASP A 909 15.94 -19.72 -44.37
CA ASP A 909 15.27 -20.87 -43.78
C ASP A 909 13.84 -20.47 -43.37
N CYS A 910 12.87 -21.28 -43.77
CA CYS A 910 11.47 -21.21 -43.36
C CYS A 910 11.04 -22.59 -42.84
N TRP A 911 10.09 -22.64 -41.92
CA TRP A 911 9.61 -23.92 -41.38
C TRP A 911 8.18 -23.85 -40.86
N ILE A 912 7.51 -25.00 -40.77
CA ILE A 912 6.21 -25.13 -40.12
C ILE A 912 6.31 -25.97 -38.85
N TYR A 913 5.52 -25.62 -37.83
CA TYR A 913 5.44 -26.31 -36.54
C TYR A 913 4.09 -26.03 -35.86
N ASN A 914 3.83 -26.63 -34.69
CA ASN A 914 2.58 -26.48 -33.93
C ASN A 914 1.31 -26.72 -34.77
N LEU A 915 1.27 -27.86 -35.47
CA LEU A 915 0.13 -28.25 -36.30
C LEU A 915 -1.03 -28.72 -35.41
N ASN A 916 -2.23 -28.15 -35.58
CA ASN A 916 -3.45 -28.53 -34.87
C ASN A 916 -4.68 -28.65 -35.81
N GLY A 917 -5.78 -29.17 -35.29
CA GLY A 917 -7.00 -29.45 -36.07
C GLY A 917 -6.86 -30.69 -36.96
N ASP A 918 -7.26 -30.58 -38.23
CA ASP A 918 -7.25 -31.70 -39.18
C ASP A 918 -5.84 -31.96 -39.79
N ILE A 919 -4.81 -31.27 -39.33
CA ILE A 919 -3.41 -31.41 -39.78
C ILE A 919 -2.60 -32.18 -38.74
N SER A 920 -1.71 -33.09 -39.15
CA SER A 920 -0.73 -33.68 -38.21
C SER A 920 0.63 -33.92 -38.86
N GLY A 921 1.69 -33.79 -38.04
CA GLY A 921 3.05 -34.18 -38.41
C GLY A 921 4.03 -33.98 -37.25
N ASN A 922 4.90 -34.96 -37.02
CA ASN A 922 5.90 -34.94 -35.93
C ASN A 922 7.24 -34.28 -36.32
N GLY A 923 7.30 -33.49 -37.37
CA GLY A 923 8.56 -32.98 -37.91
C GLY A 923 8.45 -31.56 -38.44
N VAL A 924 9.32 -30.69 -37.96
CA VAL A 924 9.58 -29.36 -38.53
C VAL A 924 10.06 -29.55 -39.98
N GLU A 925 9.19 -29.35 -40.97
CA GLU A 925 9.63 -29.26 -42.36
C GLU A 925 10.38 -27.93 -42.53
N THR A 926 11.70 -28.01 -42.74
CA THR A 926 12.53 -26.83 -43.02
C THR A 926 12.72 -26.69 -44.52
N PHE A 927 12.28 -25.56 -45.08
CA PHE A 927 12.50 -25.16 -46.46
C PHE A 927 13.63 -24.13 -46.51
N SER A 928 14.76 -24.50 -47.13
CA SER A 928 15.87 -23.58 -47.39
C SER A 928 15.83 -23.12 -48.84
N PHE A 929 15.71 -21.81 -49.08
CA PHE A 929 15.68 -21.22 -50.42
C PHE A 929 16.92 -20.40 -50.71
N ASN A 930 17.47 -20.52 -51.93
CA ASN A 930 18.55 -19.68 -52.40
C ASN A 930 18.09 -18.69 -53.50
N LYS A 931 18.26 -17.39 -53.26
CA LYS A 931 17.89 -16.29 -54.17
C LYS A 931 18.54 -16.41 -55.56
N LYS A 932 19.66 -17.12 -55.70
CA LYS A 932 20.42 -17.29 -56.96
C LYS A 932 20.08 -18.56 -57.75
N SER A 933 19.31 -19.50 -57.19
CA SER A 933 18.82 -20.65 -57.94
C SER A 933 17.52 -20.29 -58.67
N ASN A 934 17.57 -20.27 -60.00
CA ASN A 934 16.43 -20.01 -60.86
C ASN A 934 15.29 -21.03 -60.61
N PRO A 935 13.99 -20.68 -60.61
CA PRO A 935 12.89 -21.56 -60.15
C PRO A 935 12.48 -22.68 -61.13
N ARG A 936 13.40 -23.21 -61.95
CA ARG A 936 13.05 -24.11 -63.08
C ARG A 936 13.56 -25.55 -62.99
N GLU A 937 14.02 -26.02 -61.85
CA GLU A 937 14.29 -27.45 -61.67
C GLU A 937 13.39 -28.04 -60.59
N GLU A 938 12.47 -28.90 -61.02
CA GLU A 938 11.87 -29.94 -60.18
C GLU A 938 13.01 -30.73 -59.54
N VAL A 939 13.24 -30.53 -58.24
CA VAL A 939 14.09 -31.44 -57.47
C VAL A 939 13.23 -32.65 -57.13
N ASN A 940 13.33 -33.66 -57.99
CA ASN A 940 12.87 -35.01 -57.70
C ASN A 940 13.47 -35.47 -56.36
N ALA A 941 12.59 -35.85 -55.44
CA ALA A 941 12.93 -36.67 -54.30
C ALA A 941 13.56 -37.98 -54.80
N ASN A 942 14.88 -38.12 -54.64
CA ASN A 942 15.56 -39.30 -54.10
C ASN A 942 17.07 -39.22 -54.35
N ASN A 943 17.81 -39.26 -53.23
CA ASN A 943 19.26 -39.36 -53.06
C ASN A 943 20.14 -38.13 -53.35
N GLY A 944 20.66 -37.55 -52.25
CA GLY A 944 22.10 -37.46 -52.08
C GLY A 944 22.70 -36.05 -52.01
N LEU A 945 22.87 -35.57 -50.79
CA LEU A 945 24.14 -35.09 -50.22
C LEU A 945 23.78 -34.51 -48.85
N LEU A 946 23.95 -35.29 -47.79
CA LEU A 946 24.03 -34.72 -46.44
C LEU A 946 25.11 -33.64 -46.55
N MET A 947 24.77 -32.38 -46.35
CA MET A 947 25.75 -31.31 -46.23
C MET A 947 26.05 -31.15 -44.75
N TYR A 948 27.20 -30.58 -44.40
CA TYR A 948 27.44 -30.28 -43.01
C TYR A 948 26.41 -29.25 -42.51
N ARG A 949 25.66 -29.59 -41.45
CA ARG A 949 24.67 -28.69 -40.83
C ARG A 949 24.82 -28.67 -39.33
N LEU A 950 24.64 -27.50 -38.75
CA LEU A 950 24.45 -27.29 -37.31
C LEU A 950 23.22 -26.41 -37.15
N LYS A 951 22.15 -26.94 -36.55
CA LYS A 951 20.92 -26.22 -36.26
C LYS A 951 21.04 -25.42 -34.97
N GLN A 952 20.15 -24.45 -34.79
CA GLN A 952 19.97 -23.78 -33.51
C GLN A 952 19.49 -24.79 -32.46
N ASN A 953 19.96 -24.68 -31.22
CA ASN A 953 19.49 -25.54 -30.14
C ASN A 953 18.03 -25.23 -29.80
N PHE A 954 17.26 -26.22 -29.37
CA PHE A 954 15.86 -26.04 -28.97
C PHE A 954 15.53 -26.80 -27.68
N PRO A 955 14.87 -26.17 -26.69
CA PRO A 955 14.48 -24.75 -26.66
C PRO A 955 15.70 -23.79 -26.59
N ASN A 956 15.50 -22.51 -26.94
CA ASN A 956 16.50 -21.43 -26.76
C ASN A 956 15.80 -20.04 -26.68
N PRO A 957 15.75 -19.37 -25.51
CA PRO A 957 16.38 -19.77 -24.25
C PRO A 957 15.84 -21.10 -23.71
N PHE A 958 16.62 -21.80 -22.89
CA PHE A 958 16.20 -23.06 -22.27
C PHE A 958 16.38 -23.04 -20.76
N ASN A 959 15.53 -23.80 -20.07
CA ASN A 959 15.66 -24.14 -18.66
C ASN A 959 15.94 -25.65 -18.55
N LEU A 960 16.93 -26.03 -17.73
CA LEU A 960 17.42 -27.39 -17.47
C LEU A 960 18.00 -28.20 -18.64
N LYS A 961 17.39 -28.20 -19.83
CA LYS A 961 17.86 -29.03 -20.96
C LYS A 961 17.57 -28.43 -22.34
N THR A 962 18.46 -28.67 -23.29
CA THR A 962 18.30 -28.26 -24.69
C THR A 962 18.89 -29.31 -25.63
N GLU A 963 18.34 -29.39 -26.84
CA GLU A 963 18.77 -30.35 -27.86
C GLU A 963 19.50 -29.65 -29.00
N ILE A 964 20.64 -30.20 -29.41
CA ILE A 964 21.48 -29.72 -30.51
C ILE A 964 21.42 -30.73 -31.66
N PHE A 965 20.97 -30.27 -32.82
CA PHE A 965 20.86 -31.08 -34.03
C PHE A 965 21.95 -30.74 -35.05
N TYR A 966 22.57 -31.76 -35.64
CA TYR A 966 23.62 -31.60 -36.64
C TYR A 966 23.64 -32.74 -37.67
N GLU A 967 24.17 -32.47 -38.86
CA GLU A 967 24.29 -33.45 -39.96
C GLU A 967 25.71 -33.49 -40.50
N ILE A 968 26.18 -34.68 -40.89
CA ILE A 968 27.49 -34.87 -41.54
C ILE A 968 27.38 -35.63 -42.88
N PRO A 969 28.05 -35.16 -43.96
CA PRO A 969 28.04 -35.77 -45.31
C PRO A 969 28.71 -37.13 -45.44
N GLU A 970 29.77 -37.29 -44.67
CA GLU A 970 30.83 -38.26 -44.88
C GLU A 970 31.32 -38.73 -43.51
N ALA A 971 31.89 -39.93 -43.45
CA ALA A 971 32.48 -40.42 -42.23
C ALA A 971 33.63 -39.50 -41.80
N THR A 972 33.50 -38.85 -40.64
CA THR A 972 34.50 -37.88 -40.14
C THR A 972 34.56 -37.88 -38.62
N GLN A 973 35.69 -37.42 -38.07
CA GLN A 973 35.81 -37.14 -36.64
C GLN A 973 34.97 -35.89 -36.32
N VAL A 974 34.03 -36.02 -35.39
CA VAL A 974 33.17 -34.92 -34.93
C VAL A 974 33.48 -34.61 -33.47
N ALA A 975 33.74 -33.34 -33.17
CA ALA A 975 33.79 -32.82 -31.83
C ALA A 975 32.71 -31.74 -31.63
N ILE A 976 31.85 -31.88 -30.62
CA ILE A 976 30.89 -30.84 -30.22
C ILE A 976 31.24 -30.37 -28.81
N LYS A 977 31.50 -29.08 -28.66
CA LYS A 977 31.94 -28.47 -27.41
C LYS A 977 31.06 -27.27 -27.06
N ILE A 978 30.78 -27.11 -25.77
CA ILE A 978 30.12 -25.94 -25.20
C ILE A 978 31.18 -24.98 -24.65
N TYR A 979 30.99 -23.69 -24.85
CA TYR A 979 31.87 -22.62 -24.39
C TYR A 979 31.07 -21.57 -23.62
N ASN A 980 31.70 -20.97 -22.61
CA ASN A 980 31.19 -19.74 -22.01
C ASN A 980 31.63 -18.51 -22.82
N ILE A 981 31.21 -17.31 -22.38
CA ILE A 981 31.57 -16.03 -23.00
C ILE A 981 33.08 -15.74 -23.04
N ASN A 982 33.87 -16.37 -22.16
CA ASN A 982 35.32 -16.23 -22.11
C ASN A 982 36.03 -17.20 -23.06
N GLY A 983 35.29 -18.00 -23.84
CA GLY A 983 35.83 -19.02 -24.74
C GLY A 983 36.39 -20.24 -24.01
N GLN A 984 36.07 -20.42 -22.72
CA GLN A 984 36.46 -21.62 -21.96
C GLN A 984 35.51 -22.76 -22.29
N VAL A 985 36.06 -23.95 -22.55
CA VAL A 985 35.26 -25.16 -22.78
C VAL A 985 34.58 -25.56 -21.48
N ILE A 986 33.26 -25.62 -21.51
CA ILE A 986 32.39 -26.00 -20.40
C ILE A 986 32.15 -27.52 -20.39
N LYS A 987 31.86 -28.09 -21.57
CA LYS A 987 31.58 -29.51 -21.72
C LYS A 987 31.84 -29.97 -23.15
N THR A 988 32.50 -31.11 -23.32
CA THR A 988 32.59 -31.80 -24.61
C THR A 988 31.43 -32.81 -24.73
N LEU A 989 30.45 -32.52 -25.57
CA LEU A 989 29.26 -33.38 -25.76
C LEU A 989 29.53 -34.55 -26.71
N VAL A 990 30.39 -34.35 -27.71
CA VAL A 990 30.76 -35.38 -28.69
C VAL A 990 32.25 -35.26 -28.98
N ASN A 991 32.95 -36.39 -29.08
CA ASN A 991 34.32 -36.48 -29.61
C ASN A 991 34.59 -37.88 -30.17
N LYS A 992 33.98 -38.21 -31.32
CA LYS A 992 34.10 -39.54 -31.93
C LYS A 992 33.96 -39.49 -33.46
N SER A 993 34.41 -40.55 -34.12
CA SER A 993 34.16 -40.74 -35.55
C SER A 993 32.71 -41.16 -35.76
N GLN A 994 32.00 -40.46 -36.65
CA GLN A 994 30.59 -40.69 -36.95
C GLN A 994 30.40 -40.94 -38.45
N GLN A 995 29.45 -41.80 -38.81
CA GLN A 995 29.09 -42.12 -40.20
C GLN A 995 28.18 -41.02 -40.79
N PRO A 996 27.99 -40.95 -42.12
CA PRO A 996 27.06 -40.00 -42.71
C PRO A 996 25.67 -40.13 -42.09
N GLY A 997 25.11 -39.05 -41.56
CA GLY A 997 23.79 -39.07 -40.95
C GLY A 997 23.43 -37.77 -40.23
N SER A 998 22.20 -37.75 -39.72
CA SER A 998 21.66 -36.73 -38.84
C SER A 998 21.79 -37.19 -37.39
N TYR A 999 22.15 -36.28 -36.51
CA TYR A 999 22.45 -36.54 -35.11
C TYR A 999 21.80 -35.48 -34.22
N GLN A 1000 21.44 -35.90 -33.02
CA GLN A 1000 20.84 -35.08 -31.97
C GLN A 1000 21.58 -35.38 -30.66
N ILE A 1001 21.91 -34.33 -29.90
CA ILE A 1001 22.59 -34.45 -28.62
C ILE A 1001 21.95 -33.52 -27.59
N LEU A 1002 21.77 -34.00 -26.37
CA LEU A 1002 21.21 -33.23 -25.25
C LEU A 1002 22.33 -32.55 -24.49
N TRP A 1003 22.13 -31.28 -24.12
CA TRP A 1003 22.87 -30.63 -23.05
C TRP A 1003 21.93 -30.31 -21.90
N ASP A 1004 22.36 -30.67 -20.70
CA ASP A 1004 21.63 -30.61 -19.42
C ASP A 1004 22.03 -29.40 -18.55
N GLY A 1005 22.68 -28.40 -19.15
CA GLY A 1005 23.14 -27.22 -18.40
C GLY A 1005 24.24 -27.53 -17.37
N LYS A 1006 24.94 -28.67 -17.50
CA LYS A 1006 26.06 -29.06 -16.62
C LYS A 1006 27.42 -28.93 -17.31
N ASP A 1007 28.47 -28.72 -16.53
CA ASP A 1007 29.86 -28.73 -16.96
C ASP A 1007 30.43 -30.17 -17.05
N GLU A 1008 31.73 -30.28 -17.37
CA GLU A 1008 32.43 -31.57 -17.51
C GLU A 1008 32.62 -32.32 -16.18
N SER A 1009 32.47 -31.64 -15.03
CA SER A 1009 32.49 -32.23 -13.68
C SER A 1009 31.10 -32.62 -13.17
N GLY A 1010 30.04 -32.37 -13.96
CA GLY A 1010 28.65 -32.63 -13.58
C GLY A 1010 28.01 -31.53 -12.73
N HIS A 1011 28.69 -30.40 -12.54
CA HIS A 1011 28.12 -29.25 -11.83
C HIS A 1011 27.27 -28.42 -12.76
N ASP A 1012 26.23 -27.84 -12.19
CA ASP A 1012 25.35 -26.90 -12.84
C ASP A 1012 26.07 -25.61 -13.24
N VAL A 1013 25.94 -25.20 -14.50
CA VAL A 1013 26.44 -23.89 -14.96
C VAL A 1013 25.39 -22.80 -14.72
N GLY A 1014 25.83 -21.56 -14.47
CA GLY A 1014 24.93 -20.44 -14.18
C GLY A 1014 24.07 -19.99 -15.38
N SER A 1015 23.02 -19.22 -15.12
CA SER A 1015 22.25 -18.53 -16.19
C SER A 1015 23.19 -17.64 -17.01
N GLY A 1016 23.02 -17.61 -18.33
CA GLY A 1016 23.86 -16.79 -19.19
C GLY A 1016 23.96 -17.23 -20.64
N LEU A 1017 24.82 -16.51 -21.38
CA LEU A 1017 25.09 -16.78 -22.78
C LEU A 1017 26.20 -17.83 -22.92
N TYR A 1018 25.91 -18.86 -23.69
CA TYR A 1018 26.83 -19.93 -24.05
C TYR A 1018 26.94 -20.08 -25.57
N PHE A 1019 27.98 -20.76 -26.01
CA PHE A 1019 28.19 -21.08 -27.42
C PHE A 1019 28.43 -22.57 -27.59
N PHE A 1020 27.82 -23.20 -28.58
CA PHE A 1020 28.13 -24.56 -28.98
C PHE A 1020 28.81 -24.56 -30.34
N ASN A 1021 29.90 -25.31 -30.45
CA ASN A 1021 30.69 -25.44 -31.68
C ASN A 1021 30.72 -26.89 -32.14
N ILE A 1022 30.52 -27.13 -33.44
CA ILE A 1022 30.86 -28.39 -34.08
C ILE A 1022 32.18 -28.24 -34.84
N GLU A 1023 33.11 -29.15 -34.60
CA GLU A 1023 34.42 -29.22 -35.25
C GLU A 1023 34.58 -30.57 -35.95
N THR A 1024 34.85 -30.53 -37.25
CA THR A 1024 35.26 -31.68 -38.06
C THR A 1024 36.44 -31.26 -38.94
N ALA A 1025 37.06 -32.20 -39.66
CA ALA A 1025 38.15 -31.89 -40.58
C ALA A 1025 37.76 -30.90 -41.71
N LYS A 1026 36.47 -30.83 -42.09
CA LYS A 1026 35.98 -30.01 -43.22
C LYS A 1026 34.88 -29.00 -42.85
N PHE A 1027 34.46 -28.96 -41.58
CA PHE A 1027 33.38 -28.09 -41.11
C PHE A 1027 33.59 -27.66 -39.68
N ASN A 1028 33.57 -26.34 -39.46
CA ASN A 1028 33.66 -25.71 -38.16
C ASN A 1028 32.56 -24.64 -38.08
N ARG A 1029 31.59 -24.78 -37.17
CA ARG A 1029 30.48 -23.83 -37.05
C ARG A 1029 30.03 -23.70 -35.61
N MET A 1030 29.90 -22.45 -35.17
CA MET A 1030 29.49 -22.08 -33.81
C MET A 1030 28.12 -21.41 -33.81
N ARG A 1031 27.33 -21.65 -32.77
CA ARG A 1031 26.04 -21.00 -32.51
C ARG A 1031 25.91 -20.58 -31.05
N LYS A 1032 25.12 -19.53 -30.79
CA LYS A 1032 24.82 -19.01 -29.46
C LYS A 1032 23.65 -19.76 -28.83
N MET A 1033 23.59 -19.85 -27.51
CA MET A 1033 22.43 -20.33 -26.75
C MET A 1033 22.34 -19.62 -25.40
N THR A 1034 21.14 -19.49 -24.86
CA THR A 1034 20.85 -18.79 -23.61
C THR A 1034 20.26 -19.77 -22.61
N LEU A 1035 20.93 -19.96 -21.47
CA LEU A 1035 20.42 -20.72 -20.33
C LEU A 1035 19.75 -19.75 -19.37
N ILE A 1036 18.50 -20.04 -19.01
CA ILE A 1036 17.73 -19.34 -17.97
C ILE A 1036 17.40 -20.38 -16.92
N LYS A 1037 18.03 -20.24 -15.75
CA LYS A 1037 17.68 -20.96 -14.53
C LYS A 1037 16.84 -20.09 -13.64
#